data_AF-A0A1H6EE11-F1
#
_entry.id   AF-A0A1H6EE11-F1
#
_cell.length_a   1.000
_cell.length_b   1.000
_cell.length_c   1.000
_cell.angle_alpha   90.00
_cell.angle_beta   90.00
_cell.angle_gamma   90.00
#
_symmetry.space_group_name_H-M   'P 1'
#
loop_
_entity.id
_entity.type
_entity.pdbx_description
1 polymer ?
#
loop_
_entity_poly.entity_id
_entity_poly.type
_entity_poly.pdbx_seq_one_letter_code
_entity_poly.pdbx_strand_id
1 'polypeptide(L)'
;MRDAIAAEWLKFRSLRSNSQLLAASALSVLLCAGIAFVMAKGLDGQSAQEQLRFSSIGAGLGTGFPVACFVMGALGALSITSEHATGLIRTSLVSVPSRQLFLFAKVPPLAVISLVAGQVLVFGMHFAAMAVLGDRAGLVLLDGRTLGASLADPGVLPGLLVAGAVMPVVAVIGLGLGAVIRSTAATLVTLIVLLFVLPMGAQVVADPWRSRIGSLMIQNLPDQIVGGEAPGILAPWAALALLIAYPVAALTGAAVVIGRRRRRPLAIGGLVTALLAAVVAVPPGAAAITLKWQPCGGELECSAIEVPVDWSKPDGRKISIDLARLPATGTHRRIGTAFALPGGPGGSGIDDLEKSAGNFADLRERFDVVSFAPRNTTDLGVIPFDCLAGGPWLTVPENPAEFEELGERNWAAVERCRSADPEFFDNLDAASVARDAEAARKALGEEQLSFIATSYGGTTAVSYARLYPDRVRAMYLDGTSSHIDGVETAIRNKDRVIESQFAEFTTWCATSTDCALRGRDAGAVWRDLVAAADRSPIPVRGERAAFTGFDLKVAAAPDLISPGQAPDFPNWQRFARAVDRAAAGDAAGFSRYVQDVTGSPKVPAFVGMSATHCADGRGFADFAEFQRLKELDERLSPNFAGNSLWHPLACVGWRNPVRNPPAPLPADQLPPLLGVGTLVDFDGPASAARAVPGSAAVQFKGFGHALYLTGDACTIAHANRYLAFGRTPPPGTTCEPPEST
;
A
#
# COMPACT_ATOMS: atom_id res chain seq x y z
N MET A 1 -40.44 37.11 -10.52
CA MET A 1 -39.52 35.94 -10.56
C MET A 1 -40.28 34.63 -10.45
N ARG A 2 -41.12 34.44 -9.43
CA ARG A 2 -41.93 33.21 -9.23
C ARG A 2 -42.73 32.79 -10.48
N ASP A 3 -43.47 33.71 -11.08
CA ASP A 3 -44.30 33.38 -12.27
C ASP A 3 -43.46 33.07 -13.51
N ALA A 4 -42.30 33.73 -13.65
CA ALA A 4 -41.36 33.45 -14.73
C ALA A 4 -40.76 32.04 -14.59
N ILE A 5 -40.39 31.63 -13.37
CA ILE A 5 -39.91 30.26 -13.09
C ILE A 5 -41.02 29.25 -13.37
N ALA A 6 -42.27 29.52 -12.96
CA ALA A 6 -43.40 28.63 -13.22
C ALA A 6 -43.68 28.47 -14.72
N ALA A 7 -43.57 29.55 -15.49
CA ALA A 7 -43.72 29.52 -16.95
C ALA A 7 -42.61 28.69 -17.61
N GLU A 8 -41.36 28.85 -17.19
CA GLU A 8 -40.24 28.06 -17.70
C GLU A 8 -40.37 26.57 -17.34
N TRP A 9 -40.87 26.25 -16.14
CA TRP A 9 -41.17 24.87 -15.74
C TRP A 9 -42.25 24.23 -16.64
N LEU A 10 -43.35 24.94 -16.89
CA LEU A 10 -44.41 24.49 -17.80
C LEU A 10 -43.88 24.27 -19.22
N LYS A 11 -43.10 25.23 -19.73
CA LYS A 11 -42.48 25.16 -21.05
C LYS A 11 -41.58 23.94 -21.16
N PHE A 12 -40.71 23.73 -20.18
CA PHE A 12 -39.80 22.59 -20.17
C PHE A 12 -40.57 21.27 -20.29
N ARG A 13 -41.63 21.11 -19.50
CA ARG A 13 -42.47 19.90 -19.47
C ARG A 13 -43.28 19.70 -20.76
N SER A 14 -43.70 20.77 -21.43
CA SER A 14 -44.52 20.69 -22.66
C SER A 14 -43.73 20.38 -23.93
N LEU A 15 -42.42 20.66 -23.96
CA LEU A 15 -41.60 20.51 -25.15
C LEU A 15 -41.18 19.05 -25.34
N ARG A 16 -41.74 18.38 -26.34
CA ARG A 16 -41.41 16.98 -26.71
C ARG A 16 -39.91 16.77 -26.96
N SER A 17 -39.22 17.79 -27.48
CA SER A 17 -37.77 17.75 -27.70
C SER A 17 -36.99 17.51 -26.40
N ASN A 18 -37.45 18.07 -25.27
CA ASN A 18 -36.79 17.89 -23.98
C ASN A 18 -36.97 16.47 -23.45
N SER A 19 -38.18 15.90 -23.58
CA SER A 19 -38.42 14.49 -23.21
C SER A 19 -37.65 13.52 -24.10
N GLN A 20 -37.56 13.80 -25.41
CA GLN A 20 -36.78 12.97 -26.34
C GLN A 20 -35.28 13.03 -26.04
N LEU A 21 -34.76 14.21 -25.71
CA LEU A 21 -33.36 14.38 -25.35
C LEU A 21 -33.02 13.68 -24.02
N LEU A 22 -33.90 13.79 -23.02
CA LEU A 22 -33.77 13.03 -21.77
C LEU A 22 -33.88 11.52 -22.00
N ALA A 23 -34.79 11.04 -22.87
CA ALA A 23 -34.86 9.62 -23.23
C ALA A 23 -33.58 9.15 -23.95
N ALA A 24 -33.03 9.97 -24.85
CA ALA A 24 -31.77 9.67 -25.54
C ALA A 24 -30.58 9.56 -24.57
N SER A 25 -30.62 10.26 -23.42
CA SER A 25 -29.58 10.12 -22.39
C SER A 25 -29.47 8.70 -21.83
N ALA A 26 -30.53 7.88 -21.90
CA ALA A 26 -30.50 6.48 -21.48
C ALA A 26 -29.54 5.62 -22.34
N LEU A 27 -29.17 6.07 -23.56
CA LEU A 27 -28.14 5.42 -24.38
C LEU A 27 -26.77 5.43 -23.68
N SER A 28 -26.50 6.39 -22.78
CA SER A 28 -25.26 6.40 -21.99
C SER A 28 -25.15 5.20 -21.05
N VAL A 29 -26.28 4.73 -20.51
CA VAL A 29 -26.33 3.52 -19.67
C VAL A 29 -25.95 2.28 -20.49
N LEU A 30 -26.51 2.17 -21.70
CA LEU A 30 -26.18 1.07 -22.62
C LEU A 30 -24.72 1.10 -23.08
N LEU A 31 -24.16 2.29 -23.31
CA LEU A 31 -22.75 2.44 -23.67
C LEU A 31 -21.82 1.99 -22.54
N CYS A 32 -22.11 2.37 -21.29
CA CYS A 32 -21.36 1.88 -20.13
C CYS A 32 -21.43 0.36 -20.00
N ALA A 33 -22.64 -0.21 -20.11
CA ALA A 33 -22.83 -1.66 -20.08
C ALA A 33 -22.05 -2.37 -21.21
N GLY A 34 -22.06 -1.80 -22.42
CA GLY A 34 -21.33 -2.34 -23.57
C GLY A 34 -19.81 -2.34 -23.37
N ILE A 35 -19.25 -1.29 -22.76
CA ILE A 35 -17.81 -1.23 -22.44
C ILE A 35 -17.46 -2.22 -21.34
N ALA A 36 -18.26 -2.27 -20.27
CA ALA A 36 -18.11 -3.27 -19.23
C ALA A 36 -18.13 -4.69 -19.81
N PHE A 37 -18.98 -4.94 -20.82
CA PHE A 37 -19.07 -6.23 -21.52
C PHE A 37 -17.81 -6.53 -22.32
N VAL A 38 -17.30 -5.57 -23.09
CA VAL A 38 -16.05 -5.72 -23.85
C VAL A 38 -14.87 -6.00 -22.91
N MET A 39 -14.82 -5.31 -21.77
CA MET A 39 -13.74 -5.50 -20.79
C MET A 39 -13.86 -6.82 -20.05
N ALA A 40 -15.07 -7.22 -19.61
CA ALA A 40 -15.31 -8.53 -19.01
C ALA A 40 -14.92 -9.67 -19.97
N LYS A 41 -15.31 -9.57 -21.25
CA LYS A 41 -14.95 -10.56 -22.26
C LYS A 41 -13.44 -10.59 -22.55
N GLY A 42 -12.78 -9.43 -22.50
CA GLY A 42 -11.32 -9.35 -22.62
C GLY A 42 -10.61 -10.00 -21.44
N LEU A 43 -11.13 -9.81 -20.23
CA LEU A 43 -10.60 -10.37 -18.98
C LEU A 43 -10.70 -11.90 -18.96
N ASP A 44 -11.85 -12.45 -19.37
CA ASP A 44 -12.11 -13.90 -19.36
C ASP A 44 -11.15 -14.71 -20.24
N GLY A 45 -10.52 -14.07 -21.23
CA GLY A 45 -9.58 -14.73 -22.14
C GLY A 45 -8.13 -14.75 -21.66
N GLN A 46 -7.85 -14.30 -20.44
CA GLN A 46 -6.49 -13.98 -19.96
C GLN A 46 -6.14 -14.80 -18.72
N SER A 47 -4.85 -15.06 -18.51
CA SER A 47 -4.37 -15.72 -17.29
C SER A 47 -4.63 -14.88 -16.03
N ALA A 48 -4.68 -15.50 -14.85
CA ALA A 48 -4.93 -14.79 -13.58
C ALA A 48 -3.95 -13.61 -13.36
N GLN A 49 -2.69 -13.75 -13.77
CA GLN A 49 -1.70 -12.68 -13.64
C GLN A 49 -1.90 -11.55 -14.67
N GLU A 50 -2.35 -11.88 -15.89
CA GLU A 50 -2.72 -10.90 -16.90
C GLU A 50 -4.00 -10.15 -16.52
N GLN A 51 -4.95 -10.82 -15.87
CA GLN A 51 -6.19 -10.21 -15.37
C GLN A 51 -5.90 -9.08 -14.38
N LEU A 52 -4.89 -9.22 -13.51
CA LEU A 52 -4.48 -8.18 -12.57
C LEU A 52 -3.85 -6.94 -13.26
N ARG A 53 -3.42 -7.05 -14.52
CA ARG A 53 -2.86 -5.94 -15.32
C ARG A 53 -3.92 -5.22 -16.17
N PHE A 54 -5.20 -5.58 -16.07
CA PHE A 54 -6.25 -4.95 -16.85
C PHE A 54 -6.44 -3.47 -16.49
N SER A 55 -6.96 -2.71 -17.44
CA SER A 55 -7.39 -1.34 -17.16
C SER A 55 -8.69 -1.34 -16.35
N SER A 56 -8.72 -0.57 -15.27
CA SER A 56 -9.91 -0.34 -14.45
C SER A 56 -10.98 0.51 -15.17
N ILE A 57 -12.27 0.29 -14.85
CA ILE A 57 -13.37 1.24 -15.18
C ILE A 57 -13.81 2.12 -14.00
N GLY A 58 -13.06 2.10 -12.90
CA GLY A 58 -13.31 2.86 -11.67
C GLY A 58 -14.67 2.53 -11.05
N ALA A 59 -15.43 3.57 -10.68
CA ALA A 59 -16.78 3.46 -10.13
C ALA A 59 -17.85 3.00 -11.15
N GLY A 60 -17.48 2.48 -12.31
CA GLY A 60 -18.43 1.97 -13.32
C GLY A 60 -19.09 3.06 -14.18
N LEU A 61 -18.57 4.28 -14.17
CA LEU A 61 -19.11 5.40 -14.96
C LEU A 61 -18.57 5.43 -16.40
N GLY A 62 -17.40 4.83 -16.65
CA GLY A 62 -16.83 4.63 -17.98
C GLY A 62 -16.87 5.86 -18.90
N THR A 63 -17.06 5.64 -20.21
CA THR A 63 -17.23 6.72 -21.20
C THR A 63 -18.66 7.24 -21.32
N GLY A 64 -19.63 6.63 -20.61
CA GLY A 64 -21.02 7.10 -20.63
C GLY A 64 -21.21 8.42 -19.88
N PHE A 65 -20.38 8.71 -18.87
CA PHE A 65 -20.48 9.95 -18.10
C PHE A 65 -20.31 11.23 -18.95
N PRO A 66 -19.26 11.39 -19.80
CA PRO A 66 -19.17 12.51 -20.73
C PRO A 66 -20.38 12.65 -21.68
N VAL A 67 -20.95 11.53 -22.12
CA VAL A 67 -22.15 11.53 -22.98
C VAL A 67 -23.36 12.08 -22.23
N ALA A 68 -23.58 11.65 -20.98
CA ALA A 68 -24.65 12.18 -20.14
C ALA A 68 -24.47 13.69 -19.89
N CYS A 69 -23.24 14.14 -19.59
CA CYS A 69 -22.91 15.57 -19.46
C CYS A 69 -23.25 16.35 -20.73
N PHE A 70 -22.90 15.83 -21.91
CA PHE A 70 -23.21 16.49 -23.19
C PHE A 70 -24.72 16.65 -23.41
N VAL A 71 -25.49 15.60 -23.13
CA VAL A 71 -26.96 15.65 -23.28
C VAL A 71 -27.57 16.71 -22.35
N MET A 72 -27.08 16.82 -21.11
CA MET A 72 -27.51 17.86 -20.16
C MET A 72 -27.09 19.27 -20.61
N GLY A 73 -25.88 19.43 -21.14
CA GLY A 73 -25.43 20.68 -21.74
C GLY A 73 -26.29 21.09 -22.94
N ALA A 74 -26.63 20.14 -23.82
CA ALA A 74 -27.49 20.36 -24.97
C ALA A 74 -28.91 20.78 -24.55
N LEU A 75 -29.45 20.17 -23.50
CA LEU A 75 -30.74 20.54 -22.90
C LEU A 75 -30.71 22.00 -22.41
N GLY A 76 -29.63 22.39 -21.74
CA GLY A 76 -29.40 23.77 -21.33
C GLY A 76 -29.32 24.74 -22.51
N ALA A 77 -28.57 24.40 -23.55
CA ALA A 77 -28.46 25.22 -24.77
C ALA A 77 -29.83 25.42 -25.44
N LEU A 78 -30.58 24.33 -25.65
CA LEU A 78 -31.90 24.36 -26.29
C LEU A 78 -32.93 25.16 -25.51
N SER A 79 -32.80 25.26 -24.17
CA SER A 79 -33.71 26.04 -23.34
C SER A 79 -33.75 27.54 -23.68
N ILE A 80 -32.74 28.04 -24.40
CA ILE A 80 -32.69 29.42 -24.89
C ILE A 80 -32.50 29.54 -26.41
N THR A 81 -31.68 28.68 -27.04
CA THR A 81 -31.39 28.81 -28.48
C THR A 81 -32.58 28.42 -29.36
N SER A 82 -33.48 27.55 -28.88
CA SER A 82 -34.71 27.18 -29.60
C SER A 82 -35.63 28.40 -29.81
N GLU A 83 -35.68 29.31 -28.85
CA GLU A 83 -36.46 30.55 -28.95
C GLU A 83 -35.82 31.55 -29.92
N HIS A 84 -34.50 31.56 -30.01
CA HIS A 84 -33.79 32.33 -31.02
C HIS A 84 -34.04 31.78 -32.42
N ALA A 85 -33.98 30.46 -32.60
CA ALA A 85 -34.20 29.80 -33.87
C ALA A 85 -35.64 29.96 -34.40
N THR A 86 -36.63 29.90 -33.51
CA THR A 86 -38.07 30.04 -33.84
C THR A 86 -38.56 31.49 -33.85
N GLY A 87 -37.75 32.45 -33.42
CA GLY A 87 -38.15 33.86 -33.26
C GLY A 87 -39.00 34.15 -32.01
N LEU A 88 -39.38 33.12 -31.24
CA LEU A 88 -40.15 33.23 -29.99
C LEU A 88 -39.41 33.94 -28.85
N ILE A 89 -38.13 34.25 -29.02
CA ILE A 89 -37.40 35.09 -28.06
C ILE A 89 -38.05 36.48 -27.91
N ARG A 90 -38.69 37.00 -28.97
CA ARG A 90 -39.38 38.30 -28.93
C ARG A 90 -40.60 38.25 -28.03
N THR A 91 -41.43 37.22 -28.14
CA THR A 91 -42.62 37.05 -27.31
C THR A 91 -42.24 36.82 -25.86
N SER A 92 -41.21 36.01 -25.59
CA SER A 92 -40.70 35.75 -24.25
C SER A 92 -40.19 37.02 -23.56
N LEU A 93 -39.49 37.90 -24.29
CA LEU A 93 -39.00 39.18 -23.77
C LEU A 93 -40.08 40.26 -23.64
N VAL A 94 -41.22 40.13 -24.34
CA VAL A 94 -42.39 40.99 -24.09
C VAL A 94 -43.06 40.59 -22.77
N SER A 95 -43.20 39.29 -22.50
CA SER A 95 -43.77 38.77 -21.25
C SER A 95 -42.86 38.98 -20.04
N VAL A 96 -41.53 38.92 -20.22
CA VAL A 96 -40.53 39.17 -19.18
C VAL A 96 -39.55 40.26 -19.65
N PRO A 97 -39.88 41.55 -19.41
CA PRO A 97 -39.11 42.68 -19.96
C PRO A 97 -37.67 42.77 -19.45
N SER A 98 -37.43 42.31 -18.21
CA SER A 98 -36.08 42.20 -17.66
C SER A 98 -35.37 40.99 -18.24
N ARG A 99 -34.46 41.24 -19.18
CA ARG A 99 -33.75 40.18 -19.88
C ARG A 99 -32.85 39.33 -18.98
N GLN A 100 -32.34 39.91 -17.90
CA GLN A 100 -31.58 39.18 -16.88
C GLN A 100 -32.52 38.31 -16.04
N LEU A 101 -33.69 38.82 -15.65
CA LEU A 101 -34.71 38.03 -14.95
C LEU A 101 -35.16 36.83 -15.80
N PHE A 102 -35.31 37.04 -17.11
CA PHE A 102 -35.64 35.98 -18.07
C PHE A 102 -34.56 34.88 -18.10
N LEU A 103 -33.28 35.25 -18.20
CA LEU A 103 -32.17 34.28 -18.15
C LEU A 103 -32.16 33.49 -16.82
N PHE A 104 -32.23 34.19 -15.69
CA PHE A 104 -32.15 33.55 -14.37
C PHE A 104 -33.40 32.72 -14.04
N ALA A 105 -34.57 33.03 -14.61
CA ALA A 105 -35.78 32.23 -14.42
C ALA A 105 -35.68 30.82 -15.01
N LYS A 106 -34.80 30.61 -16.00
CA LYS A 106 -34.53 29.29 -16.61
C LYS A 106 -33.63 28.39 -15.75
N VAL A 107 -32.86 28.97 -14.82
CA VAL A 107 -31.86 28.22 -14.04
C VAL A 107 -32.52 27.22 -13.07
N PRO A 108 -33.50 27.59 -12.23
CA PRO A 108 -34.13 26.64 -11.29
C PRO A 108 -34.76 25.39 -11.94
N PRO A 109 -35.63 25.49 -12.98
CA PRO A 109 -36.24 24.31 -13.60
C PRO A 109 -35.16 23.41 -14.24
N LEU A 110 -34.20 24.01 -14.93
CA LEU A 110 -33.11 23.28 -15.56
C LEU A 110 -32.24 22.55 -14.52
N ALA A 111 -31.84 23.24 -13.45
CA ALA A 111 -30.99 22.67 -12.41
C ALA A 111 -31.68 21.49 -11.69
N VAL A 112 -32.95 21.63 -11.31
CA VAL A 112 -33.69 20.55 -10.62
C VAL A 112 -33.82 19.33 -11.53
N ILE A 113 -34.20 19.52 -12.80
CA ILE A 113 -34.42 18.40 -13.72
C ILE A 113 -33.11 17.71 -14.07
N SER A 114 -32.06 18.48 -14.37
CA SER A 114 -30.74 17.93 -14.67
C SER A 114 -30.11 17.23 -13.46
N LEU A 115 -30.39 17.68 -12.22
CA LEU A 115 -29.95 16.97 -11.02
C LEU A 115 -30.65 15.62 -10.88
N VAL A 116 -31.99 15.58 -10.97
CA VAL A 116 -32.75 14.33 -10.83
C VAL A 116 -32.39 13.35 -11.94
N ALA A 117 -32.44 13.79 -13.20
CA ALA A 117 -32.08 12.95 -14.34
C ALA A 117 -30.61 12.53 -14.27
N GLY A 118 -29.73 13.42 -13.82
CA GLY A 118 -28.31 13.15 -13.63
C GLY A 118 -28.04 12.04 -12.62
N GLN A 119 -28.68 12.09 -11.46
CA GLN A 119 -28.56 11.02 -10.46
C GLN A 119 -29.08 9.69 -11.02
N VAL A 120 -30.26 9.68 -11.63
CA VAL A 120 -30.83 8.47 -12.23
C VAL A 120 -29.88 7.85 -13.27
N LEU A 121 -29.28 8.67 -14.13
CA LEU A 121 -28.32 8.18 -15.14
C LEU A 121 -27.04 7.65 -14.52
N VAL A 122 -26.46 8.36 -13.55
CA VAL A 122 -25.19 7.96 -12.90
C VAL A 122 -25.34 6.64 -12.15
N PHE A 123 -26.41 6.48 -11.36
CA PHE A 123 -26.71 5.20 -10.72
C PHE A 123 -27.07 4.12 -11.75
N GLY A 124 -27.84 4.46 -12.79
CA GLY A 124 -28.15 3.53 -13.87
C GLY A 124 -26.91 3.01 -14.59
N MET A 125 -25.95 3.88 -14.92
CA MET A 125 -24.66 3.53 -15.51
C MET A 125 -23.86 2.61 -14.59
N HIS A 126 -23.76 2.96 -13.30
CA HIS A 126 -23.06 2.15 -12.30
C HIS A 126 -23.66 0.75 -12.18
N PHE A 127 -24.98 0.64 -11.96
CA PHE A 127 -25.65 -0.65 -11.82
C PHE A 127 -25.57 -1.49 -13.08
N ALA A 128 -25.69 -0.87 -14.26
CA ALA A 128 -25.56 -1.58 -15.53
C ALA A 128 -24.13 -2.11 -15.73
N ALA A 129 -23.10 -1.33 -15.40
CA ALA A 129 -21.71 -1.77 -15.46
C ALA A 129 -21.43 -2.91 -14.46
N MET A 130 -21.91 -2.79 -13.22
CA MET A 130 -21.73 -3.83 -12.19
C MET A 130 -22.49 -5.12 -12.54
N ALA A 131 -23.71 -5.02 -13.08
CA ALA A 131 -24.48 -6.17 -13.53
C ALA A 131 -23.78 -6.95 -14.66
N VAL A 132 -23.06 -6.24 -15.54
CA VAL A 132 -22.29 -6.85 -16.63
C VAL A 132 -20.98 -7.46 -16.14
N LEU A 133 -20.28 -6.80 -15.22
CA LEU A 133 -19.05 -7.35 -14.63
C LEU A 133 -19.33 -8.60 -13.79
N GLY A 134 -20.47 -8.65 -13.09
CA GLY A 134 -20.85 -9.75 -12.22
C GLY A 134 -19.81 -9.97 -11.12
N ASP A 135 -19.38 -11.23 -10.95
CA ASP A 135 -18.39 -11.62 -9.93
C ASP A 135 -17.00 -11.03 -10.15
N ARG A 136 -16.72 -10.44 -11.33
CA ARG A 136 -15.46 -9.75 -11.64
C ARG A 136 -15.39 -8.36 -11.00
N ALA A 137 -16.53 -7.79 -10.60
CA ALA A 137 -16.56 -6.52 -9.88
C ALA A 137 -15.84 -6.68 -8.53
N GLY A 138 -15.03 -5.69 -8.16
CA GLY A 138 -14.23 -5.71 -6.94
C GLY A 138 -12.83 -6.31 -7.10
N LEU A 139 -12.51 -6.95 -8.23
CA LEU A 139 -11.15 -7.45 -8.50
C LEU A 139 -10.13 -6.30 -8.38
N VAL A 140 -9.17 -6.44 -7.48
CA VAL A 140 -8.10 -5.45 -7.28
C VAL A 140 -6.99 -5.72 -8.29
N LEU A 141 -6.65 -4.70 -9.06
CA LEU A 141 -5.62 -4.73 -10.10
C LEU A 141 -4.27 -4.29 -9.51
N LEU A 142 -3.17 -4.57 -10.21
CA LEU A 142 -1.81 -4.25 -9.76
C LEU A 142 -1.56 -2.75 -9.57
N ASP A 143 -2.29 -1.91 -10.31
CA ASP A 143 -2.29 -0.44 -10.16
C ASP A 143 -3.06 0.05 -8.91
N GLY A 144 -3.58 -0.89 -8.10
CA GLY A 144 -4.34 -0.67 -6.88
C GLY A 144 -5.81 -0.29 -7.11
N ARG A 145 -6.30 -0.23 -8.35
CA ARG A 145 -7.70 0.08 -8.65
C ARG A 145 -8.55 -1.17 -8.72
N THR A 146 -9.86 -1.01 -8.55
CA THR A 146 -10.80 -2.10 -8.82
C THR A 146 -11.20 -2.15 -10.28
N LEU A 147 -11.41 -3.34 -10.84
CA LEU A 147 -12.04 -3.47 -12.15
C LEU A 147 -13.43 -2.81 -12.16
N GLY A 148 -14.20 -2.95 -11.08
CA GLY A 148 -15.42 -2.18 -10.81
C GLY A 148 -15.62 -2.04 -9.31
N ALA A 149 -16.05 -0.88 -8.83
CA ALA A 149 -16.19 -0.64 -7.38
C ALA A 149 -17.62 -0.93 -6.90
N SER A 150 -17.76 -1.55 -5.73
CA SER A 150 -19.06 -1.77 -5.09
C SER A 150 -19.59 -0.47 -4.48
N LEU A 151 -20.92 -0.31 -4.35
CA LEU A 151 -21.51 0.78 -3.57
C LEU A 151 -21.06 0.77 -2.10
N ALA A 152 -20.67 -0.42 -1.59
CA ALA A 152 -20.15 -0.57 -0.24
C ALA A 152 -18.70 -0.06 -0.09
N ASP A 153 -17.97 0.12 -1.20
CA ASP A 153 -16.59 0.60 -1.13
C ASP A 153 -16.55 2.07 -0.66
N PRO A 154 -15.66 2.42 0.29
CA PRO A 154 -15.57 3.77 0.84
C PRO A 154 -15.37 4.83 -0.25
N GLY A 155 -16.26 5.82 -0.32
CA GLY A 155 -16.16 6.95 -1.26
C GLY A 155 -16.83 6.73 -2.62
N VAL A 156 -17.28 5.51 -2.96
CA VAL A 156 -18.01 5.27 -4.22
C VAL A 156 -19.36 5.98 -4.22
N LEU A 157 -20.17 5.79 -3.16
CA LEU A 157 -21.48 6.42 -3.06
C LEU A 157 -21.40 7.98 -3.08
N PRO A 158 -20.56 8.63 -2.26
CA PRO A 158 -20.34 10.07 -2.38
C PRO A 158 -19.85 10.48 -3.79
N GLY A 159 -18.98 9.68 -4.41
CA GLY A 159 -18.50 9.89 -5.78
C GLY A 159 -19.64 9.92 -6.80
N LEU A 160 -20.53 8.94 -6.76
CA LEU A 160 -21.72 8.88 -7.62
C LEU A 160 -22.66 10.08 -7.38
N LEU A 161 -22.88 10.46 -6.13
CA LEU A 161 -23.71 11.63 -5.79
C LEU A 161 -23.12 12.93 -6.36
N VAL A 162 -21.81 13.14 -6.22
CA VAL A 162 -21.14 14.32 -6.77
C VAL A 162 -21.13 14.28 -8.31
N ALA A 163 -20.89 13.12 -8.92
CA ALA A 163 -20.97 12.96 -10.37
C ALA A 163 -22.37 13.32 -10.91
N GLY A 164 -23.43 12.87 -10.24
CA GLY A 164 -24.80 13.28 -10.57
C GLY A 164 -25.03 14.79 -10.40
N ALA A 165 -24.38 15.43 -9.43
CA ALA A 165 -24.46 16.87 -9.21
C ALA A 165 -23.70 17.73 -10.24
N VAL A 166 -22.85 17.14 -11.09
CA VAL A 166 -22.23 17.84 -12.24
C VAL A 166 -23.23 18.11 -13.37
N MET A 167 -24.27 17.29 -13.50
CA MET A 167 -25.27 17.41 -14.57
C MET A 167 -25.97 18.78 -14.61
N PRO A 168 -26.47 19.35 -13.48
CA PRO A 168 -26.99 20.71 -13.49
C PRO A 168 -25.94 21.77 -13.80
N VAL A 169 -24.67 21.55 -13.42
CA VAL A 169 -23.57 22.48 -13.74
C VAL A 169 -23.40 22.58 -15.25
N VAL A 170 -23.26 21.44 -15.94
CA VAL A 170 -23.09 21.40 -17.40
C VAL A 170 -24.31 21.93 -18.13
N ALA A 171 -25.53 21.66 -17.63
CA ALA A 171 -26.75 22.24 -18.18
C ALA A 171 -26.75 23.78 -18.09
N VAL A 172 -26.34 24.35 -16.96
CA VAL A 172 -26.26 25.81 -16.79
C VAL A 172 -25.17 26.43 -17.66
N ILE A 173 -24.03 25.76 -17.85
CA ILE A 173 -23.00 26.18 -18.82
C ILE A 173 -23.60 26.22 -20.24
N GLY A 174 -24.32 25.18 -20.64
CA GLY A 174 -25.02 25.12 -21.92
C GLY A 174 -26.01 26.27 -22.12
N LEU A 175 -26.82 26.60 -21.10
CA LEU A 175 -27.71 27.76 -21.10
C LEU A 175 -26.94 29.07 -21.29
N GLY A 176 -25.85 29.27 -20.54
CA GLY A 176 -25.01 30.47 -20.64
C GLY A 176 -24.36 30.63 -22.00
N LEU A 177 -23.77 29.56 -22.54
CA LEU A 177 -23.18 29.56 -23.88
C LEU A 177 -24.25 29.81 -24.96
N GLY A 178 -25.42 29.18 -24.85
CA GLY A 178 -26.55 29.38 -25.76
C GLY A 178 -27.04 30.83 -25.78
N ALA A 179 -27.08 31.48 -24.61
CA ALA A 179 -27.44 32.89 -24.46
C ALA A 179 -26.45 33.85 -25.15
N VAL A 180 -25.15 33.52 -25.08
CA VAL A 180 -24.07 34.31 -25.67
C VAL A 180 -24.01 34.10 -27.19
N ILE A 181 -23.99 32.85 -27.63
CA ILE A 181 -23.76 32.43 -29.03
C ILE A 181 -25.02 32.61 -29.88
N ARG A 182 -26.21 32.38 -29.31
CA ARG A 182 -27.52 32.49 -29.99
C ARG A 182 -27.67 31.59 -31.22
N SER A 183 -26.87 30.53 -31.30
CA SER A 183 -26.94 29.50 -32.34
C SER A 183 -26.84 28.13 -31.69
N THR A 184 -27.84 27.28 -31.92
CA THR A 184 -27.85 25.91 -31.39
C THR A 184 -26.62 25.13 -31.87
N ALA A 185 -26.36 25.12 -33.18
CA ALA A 185 -25.25 24.36 -33.77
C ALA A 185 -23.89 24.79 -33.19
N ALA A 186 -23.62 26.09 -33.12
CA ALA A 186 -22.35 26.59 -32.59
C ALA A 186 -22.21 26.33 -31.07
N THR A 187 -23.31 26.37 -30.32
CA THR A 187 -23.31 26.03 -28.89
C THR A 187 -23.00 24.55 -28.66
N LEU A 188 -23.62 23.65 -29.44
CA LEU A 188 -23.36 22.22 -29.36
C LEU A 188 -21.91 21.88 -29.75
N VAL A 189 -21.37 22.50 -30.80
CA VAL A 189 -19.95 22.34 -31.18
C VAL A 189 -19.04 22.81 -30.04
N THR A 190 -19.34 23.93 -29.41
CA THR A 190 -18.56 24.43 -28.26
C THR A 190 -18.60 23.46 -27.08
N LEU A 191 -19.77 22.87 -26.78
CA LEU A 191 -19.91 21.84 -25.75
C LEU A 191 -19.12 20.56 -26.11
N ILE A 192 -19.11 20.15 -27.37
CA ILE A 192 -18.30 19.00 -27.83
C ILE A 192 -16.81 19.29 -27.60
N VAL A 193 -16.36 20.49 -27.94
CA VAL A 193 -14.96 20.89 -27.73
C VAL A 193 -14.61 20.87 -26.24
N LEU A 194 -15.47 21.43 -25.39
CA LEU A 194 -15.25 21.49 -23.95
C LEU A 194 -15.27 20.12 -23.27
N LEU A 195 -16.20 19.23 -23.63
CA LEU A 195 -16.45 17.97 -22.93
C LEU A 195 -15.72 16.76 -23.53
N PHE A 196 -15.27 16.83 -24.79
CA PHE A 196 -14.59 15.71 -25.46
C PHE A 196 -13.24 16.11 -26.03
N VAL A 197 -13.17 17.16 -26.85
CA VAL A 197 -11.93 17.48 -27.59
C VAL A 197 -10.83 17.97 -26.66
N LEU A 198 -11.12 18.89 -25.73
CA LEU A 198 -10.13 19.39 -24.78
C LEU A 198 -9.61 18.27 -23.85
N PRO A 199 -10.46 17.43 -23.23
CA PRO A 199 -9.98 16.30 -22.45
C PRO A 199 -9.16 15.30 -23.25
N MET A 200 -9.58 14.96 -24.48
CA MET A 200 -8.84 14.03 -25.33
C MET A 200 -7.50 14.62 -25.77
N GLY A 201 -7.46 15.90 -26.12
CA GLY A 201 -6.23 16.63 -26.42
C GLY A 201 -5.29 16.70 -25.23
N ALA A 202 -5.83 16.87 -24.01
CA ALA A 202 -5.04 16.87 -22.78
C ALA A 202 -4.31 15.53 -22.56
N GLN A 203 -4.86 14.40 -23.01
CA GLN A 203 -4.20 13.09 -22.89
C GLN A 203 -2.93 12.96 -23.75
N VAL A 204 -2.81 13.72 -24.83
CA VAL A 204 -1.66 13.71 -25.75
C VAL A 204 -0.52 14.61 -25.23
N VAL A 205 -0.79 15.45 -24.25
CA VAL A 205 0.22 16.32 -23.65
C VAL A 205 1.08 15.52 -22.68
N ALA A 206 2.38 15.79 -22.63
CA ALA A 206 3.25 15.22 -21.61
C ALA A 206 2.91 15.76 -20.22
N ASP A 207 3.06 14.91 -19.21
CA ASP A 207 3.13 15.32 -17.80
C ASP A 207 4.40 16.19 -17.57
N PRO A 208 4.42 17.25 -16.71
CA PRO A 208 3.57 18.44 -16.74
C PRO A 208 2.05 18.41 -16.72
N TRP A 209 1.60 18.57 -17.96
CA TRP A 209 0.56 19.52 -18.29
C TRP A 209 -0.73 18.78 -18.49
N ARG A 210 -0.67 17.51 -18.88
CA ARG A 210 -1.83 16.62 -18.96
C ARG A 210 -2.58 16.52 -17.63
N SER A 211 -1.87 16.32 -16.52
CA SER A 211 -2.47 16.28 -15.17
C SER A 211 -3.03 17.64 -14.74
N ARG A 212 -2.30 18.74 -14.99
CA ARG A 212 -2.75 20.11 -14.66
C ARG A 212 -3.99 20.49 -15.43
N ILE A 213 -3.96 20.35 -16.75
CA ILE A 213 -5.11 20.60 -17.63
C ILE A 213 -6.25 19.65 -17.26
N GLY A 214 -5.94 18.36 -17.07
CA GLY A 214 -6.89 17.34 -16.66
C GLY A 214 -7.59 17.66 -15.34
N SER A 215 -6.86 18.14 -14.32
CA SER A 215 -7.42 18.48 -13.00
C SER A 215 -8.45 19.62 -13.06
N LEU A 216 -8.34 20.49 -14.06
CA LEU A 216 -9.28 21.58 -14.28
C LEU A 216 -10.52 21.15 -15.07
N MET A 217 -10.49 20.00 -15.78
CA MET A 217 -11.61 19.57 -16.62
C MET A 217 -12.82 19.17 -15.77
N ILE A 218 -14.02 19.63 -16.19
CA ILE A 218 -15.28 19.42 -15.48
C ILE A 218 -15.53 17.94 -15.12
N GLN A 219 -15.16 17.03 -16.02
CA GLN A 219 -15.37 15.59 -15.83
C GLN A 219 -14.51 14.95 -14.73
N ASN A 220 -13.37 15.56 -14.39
CA ASN A 220 -12.43 15.04 -13.40
C ASN A 220 -12.63 15.68 -12.01
N LEU A 221 -13.50 16.70 -11.89
CA LEU A 221 -13.78 17.38 -10.62
C LEU A 221 -14.54 16.50 -9.61
N PRO A 222 -15.48 15.61 -10.00
CA PRO A 222 -16.17 14.74 -9.04
C PRO A 222 -15.24 13.90 -8.18
N ASP A 223 -14.29 13.22 -8.81
CA ASP A 223 -13.34 12.37 -8.10
C ASP A 223 -12.44 13.19 -7.17
N GLN A 224 -12.04 14.40 -7.59
CA GLN A 224 -11.24 15.31 -6.76
C GLN A 224 -12.01 15.85 -5.54
N ILE A 225 -13.31 16.09 -5.67
CA ILE A 225 -14.17 16.56 -4.56
C ILE A 225 -14.32 15.49 -3.48
N VAL A 226 -14.33 14.21 -3.87
CA VAL A 226 -14.55 13.09 -2.95
C VAL A 226 -13.24 12.48 -2.44
N GLY A 227 -12.09 12.89 -3.01
CA GLY A 227 -10.80 12.27 -2.72
C GLY A 227 -10.71 10.84 -3.29
N GLY A 228 -11.36 10.61 -4.43
CA GLY A 228 -11.42 9.32 -5.13
C GLY A 228 -10.12 8.94 -5.86
N GLU A 229 -10.18 7.84 -6.60
CA GLU A 229 -9.00 7.13 -7.17
C GLU A 229 -8.26 7.89 -8.31
N ALA A 230 -8.85 8.97 -8.81
CA ALA A 230 -8.39 9.66 -10.01
C ALA A 230 -7.29 10.71 -9.73
N PRO A 231 -6.46 11.06 -10.74
CA PRO A 231 -5.36 12.00 -10.61
C PRO A 231 -5.87 13.44 -10.33
N GLY A 232 -5.94 13.83 -9.06
CA GLY A 232 -6.34 15.15 -8.63
C GLY A 232 -5.19 15.98 -8.11
N ILE A 233 -4.99 17.19 -8.64
CA ILE A 233 -4.04 18.18 -8.07
C ILE A 233 -4.78 19.12 -7.10
N LEU A 234 -6.09 19.28 -7.28
CA LEU A 234 -6.88 20.20 -6.47
C LEU A 234 -7.31 19.54 -5.16
N ALA A 235 -7.13 20.26 -4.05
CA ALA A 235 -7.78 19.91 -2.79
C ALA A 235 -9.31 19.84 -2.98
N PRO A 236 -10.05 19.01 -2.22
CA PRO A 236 -11.50 18.83 -2.40
C PRO A 236 -12.31 20.12 -2.46
N TRP A 237 -12.00 21.08 -1.59
CA TRP A 237 -12.67 22.39 -1.57
C TRP A 237 -12.34 23.25 -2.80
N ALA A 238 -11.11 23.14 -3.32
CA ALA A 238 -10.68 23.87 -4.51
C ALA A 238 -11.32 23.29 -5.77
N ALA A 239 -11.45 21.96 -5.85
CA ALA A 239 -12.19 21.28 -6.91
C ALA A 239 -13.67 21.67 -6.89
N LEU A 240 -14.29 21.73 -5.70
CA LEU A 240 -15.67 22.19 -5.53
C LEU A 240 -15.85 23.65 -5.95
N ALA A 241 -14.93 24.54 -5.53
CA ALA A 241 -14.96 25.95 -5.90
C ALA A 241 -14.84 26.14 -7.42
N LEU A 242 -13.95 25.38 -8.07
CA LEU A 242 -13.79 25.42 -9.52
C LEU A 242 -15.04 24.90 -10.25
N LEU A 243 -15.66 23.83 -9.75
CA LEU A 243 -16.91 23.30 -10.30
C LEU A 243 -18.03 24.35 -10.28
N ILE A 244 -18.11 25.15 -9.21
CA ILE A 244 -19.07 26.26 -9.07
C ILE A 244 -18.69 27.46 -9.95
N ALA A 245 -17.40 27.71 -10.17
CA ALA A 245 -16.92 28.85 -10.96
C ALA A 245 -17.33 28.75 -12.45
N TYR A 246 -17.33 27.56 -13.05
CA TYR A 246 -17.73 27.34 -14.43
C TYR A 246 -19.13 27.88 -14.81
N PRO A 247 -20.22 27.47 -14.12
CA PRO A 247 -21.56 27.95 -14.43
C PRO A 247 -21.73 29.44 -14.07
N VAL A 248 -21.06 29.93 -13.02
CA VAL A 248 -21.06 31.35 -12.66
C VAL A 248 -20.45 32.20 -13.78
N ALA A 249 -19.31 31.79 -14.34
CA ALA A 249 -18.67 32.48 -15.46
C ALA A 249 -19.57 32.48 -16.71
N ALA A 250 -20.18 31.35 -17.04
CA ALA A 250 -21.09 31.22 -18.18
C ALA A 250 -22.33 32.12 -18.04
N LEU A 251 -22.99 32.11 -16.87
CA LEU A 251 -24.15 32.95 -16.59
C LEU A 251 -23.81 34.44 -16.54
N THR A 252 -22.63 34.80 -16.00
CA THR A 252 -22.18 36.19 -15.96
C THR A 252 -21.95 36.72 -17.37
N GLY A 253 -21.26 35.97 -18.23
CA GLY A 253 -21.09 36.31 -19.64
C GLY A 253 -22.43 36.47 -20.37
N ALA A 254 -23.36 35.55 -20.14
CA ALA A 254 -24.72 35.63 -20.67
C ALA A 254 -25.48 36.88 -20.20
N ALA A 255 -25.47 37.18 -18.90
CA ALA A 255 -26.15 38.33 -18.31
C ALA A 255 -25.63 39.66 -18.86
N VAL A 256 -24.31 39.76 -19.10
CA VAL A 256 -23.67 40.94 -19.72
C VAL A 256 -24.09 41.08 -21.18
N VAL A 257 -24.02 40.00 -21.97
CA VAL A 257 -24.35 40.00 -23.40
C VAL A 257 -25.84 40.28 -23.64
N ILE A 258 -26.71 39.75 -22.78
CA ILE A 258 -28.16 39.95 -22.87
C ILE A 258 -28.57 41.35 -22.38
N GLY A 259 -27.88 41.90 -21.36
CA GLY A 259 -28.15 43.21 -20.77
C GLY A 259 -27.76 44.42 -21.64
N ARG A 260 -26.76 44.29 -22.53
CA ARG A 260 -26.31 45.39 -23.40
C ARG A 260 -27.25 45.60 -24.60
N ARG A 261 -27.86 46.78 -24.72
CA ARG A 261 -28.80 47.17 -25.82
C ARG A 261 -28.15 47.57 -27.16
N ARG A 262 -26.82 47.69 -27.28
CA ARG A 262 -26.12 48.06 -28.54
C ARG A 262 -24.98 47.10 -28.89
N ARG A 263 -24.93 46.69 -30.17
CA ARG A 263 -23.88 45.87 -30.78
C ARG A 263 -22.58 46.68 -30.91
N ARG A 264 -21.54 46.29 -30.17
CA ARG A 264 -20.14 46.40 -30.62
C ARG A 264 -19.45 45.07 -30.31
N PRO A 265 -18.81 44.41 -31.28
CA PRO A 265 -18.03 43.21 -31.02
C PRO A 265 -16.72 43.66 -30.38
N LEU A 266 -16.60 43.53 -29.06
CA LEU A 266 -15.34 43.75 -28.37
C LEU A 266 -15.13 42.60 -27.40
N ALA A 267 -14.19 41.75 -27.80
CA ALA A 267 -13.38 40.80 -27.03
C ALA A 267 -13.99 40.32 -25.70
N ILE A 268 -14.71 39.21 -25.75
CA ILE A 268 -15.11 38.40 -24.57
C ILE A 268 -13.92 37.55 -24.04
N GLY A 269 -12.69 37.78 -24.54
CA GLY A 269 -11.49 37.00 -24.19
C GLY A 269 -10.83 37.34 -22.85
N GLY A 270 -11.25 38.40 -22.14
CA GLY A 270 -10.49 38.94 -20.99
C GLY A 270 -10.95 38.52 -19.59
N LEU A 271 -12.16 37.97 -19.42
CA LEU A 271 -12.69 37.68 -18.07
C LEU A 271 -12.44 36.24 -17.61
N VAL A 272 -12.15 35.32 -18.54
CA VAL A 272 -11.84 33.91 -18.25
C VAL A 272 -10.41 33.77 -17.74
N THR A 273 -9.49 34.63 -18.18
CA THR A 273 -8.08 34.68 -17.76
C THR A 273 -7.89 35.26 -16.35
N ALA A 274 -8.79 36.12 -15.87
CA ALA A 274 -8.66 36.75 -14.55
C ALA A 274 -9.10 35.83 -13.38
N LEU A 275 -10.00 34.86 -13.60
CA LEU A 275 -10.37 33.88 -12.56
C LEU A 275 -9.38 32.71 -12.45
N LEU A 276 -8.64 32.38 -13.51
CA LEU A 276 -7.60 31.33 -13.49
C LEU A 276 -6.31 31.76 -12.79
N ALA A 277 -6.06 33.07 -12.64
CA ALA A 277 -4.84 33.60 -12.02
C ALA A 277 -4.87 33.67 -10.49
N ALA A 278 -6.03 33.43 -9.84
CA ALA A 278 -6.19 33.64 -8.40
C ALA A 278 -6.10 32.38 -7.53
N VAL A 279 -5.76 31.20 -8.09
CA VAL A 279 -5.74 29.91 -7.35
C VAL A 279 -4.32 29.39 -7.07
N VAL A 280 -3.25 30.10 -7.47
CA VAL A 280 -1.87 29.65 -7.21
C VAL A 280 -1.14 30.67 -6.34
N ALA A 281 -1.41 30.63 -5.04
CA ALA A 281 -0.55 31.23 -4.03
C ALA A 281 -0.55 30.33 -2.78
N VAL A 282 0.19 29.22 -2.88
CA VAL A 282 0.60 28.45 -1.70
C VAL A 282 1.85 29.16 -1.15
N PRO A 283 1.92 29.51 0.14
CA PRO A 283 3.13 30.10 0.71
C PRO A 283 4.26 29.06 0.73
N PRO A 284 5.52 29.43 0.47
CA PRO A 284 6.62 28.49 0.62
C PRO A 284 6.82 28.17 2.10
N GLY A 285 6.67 26.90 2.45
CA GLY A 285 7.07 26.33 3.73
C GLY A 285 8.59 26.43 3.93
N ALA A 286 9.00 26.41 5.20
CA ALA A 286 10.36 26.61 5.69
C ALA A 286 11.44 25.86 4.89
N ALA A 287 12.63 26.46 4.81
CA ALA A 287 13.79 25.95 4.09
C ALA A 287 14.09 24.49 4.48
N ALA A 288 13.80 23.57 3.55
CA ALA A 288 14.11 22.15 3.68
C ALA A 288 15.62 21.94 3.58
N ILE A 289 16.15 21.04 4.42
CA ILE A 289 17.47 20.44 4.18
C ILE A 289 17.35 19.73 2.84
N THR A 290 17.98 20.27 1.80
CA THR A 290 17.84 19.71 0.46
C THR A 290 18.79 18.52 0.32
N LEU A 291 18.25 17.31 0.38
CA LEU A 291 19.00 16.09 0.05
C LEU A 291 19.56 16.20 -1.38
N LYS A 292 20.85 15.93 -1.52
CA LYS A 292 21.53 15.89 -2.82
C LYS A 292 21.54 14.45 -3.28
N TRP A 293 20.63 14.14 -4.19
CA TRP A 293 20.50 12.82 -4.81
C TRP A 293 21.48 12.68 -5.97
N GLN A 294 22.12 11.51 -6.08
CA GLN A 294 23.04 11.18 -7.16
C GLN A 294 22.77 9.75 -7.66
N PRO A 295 22.91 9.44 -8.95
CA PRO A 295 22.77 8.06 -9.44
C PRO A 295 23.79 7.14 -8.77
N CYS A 296 23.37 5.96 -8.31
CA CYS A 296 24.24 5.01 -7.60
C CYS A 296 24.13 3.55 -8.08
N GLY A 297 23.25 3.23 -9.03
CA GLY A 297 23.13 1.89 -9.62
C GLY A 297 21.72 1.62 -10.12
N GLY A 298 21.58 0.95 -11.27
CA GLY A 298 20.27 0.66 -11.86
C GLY A 298 19.40 1.91 -12.02
N GLU A 299 18.21 1.88 -11.41
CA GLU A 299 17.25 3.00 -11.36
C GLU A 299 17.32 3.81 -10.04
N LEU A 300 18.32 3.54 -9.18
CA LEU A 300 18.44 4.15 -7.86
C LEU A 300 19.18 5.49 -7.91
N GLU A 301 18.70 6.40 -7.07
CA GLU A 301 19.43 7.59 -6.66
C GLU A 301 19.74 7.48 -5.16
N CYS A 302 20.98 7.78 -4.77
CA CYS A 302 21.44 7.71 -3.39
C CYS A 302 21.70 9.11 -2.82
N SER A 303 21.57 9.21 -1.51
CA SER A 303 21.96 10.35 -0.70
C SER A 303 22.34 9.86 0.70
N ALA A 304 22.61 10.77 1.64
CA ALA A 304 22.88 10.41 3.01
C ALA A 304 22.38 11.50 3.97
N ILE A 305 22.09 11.09 5.21
CA ILE A 305 21.74 12.00 6.31
C ILE A 305 22.67 11.80 7.49
N GLU A 306 22.95 12.89 8.20
CA GLU A 306 23.70 12.85 9.46
C GLU A 306 22.73 12.77 10.64
N VAL A 307 22.84 11.71 11.44
CA VAL A 307 22.02 11.48 12.65
C VAL A 307 22.92 11.33 13.88
N PRO A 308 22.47 11.71 15.08
CA PRO A 308 23.21 11.44 16.30
C PRO A 308 23.31 9.93 16.55
N VAL A 309 24.46 9.49 17.04
CA VAL A 309 24.65 8.11 17.48
C VAL A 309 23.72 7.79 18.65
N ASP A 310 23.64 8.70 19.63
CA ASP A 310 22.75 8.60 20.78
C ASP A 310 21.67 9.68 20.65
N TRP A 311 20.43 9.27 20.41
CA TRP A 311 19.30 10.21 20.27
C TRP A 311 18.94 10.97 21.56
N SER A 312 19.47 10.56 22.72
CA SER A 312 19.38 11.35 23.96
C SER A 312 20.39 12.52 24.00
N LYS A 313 21.36 12.52 23.08
CA LYS A 313 22.40 13.55 22.91
C LYS A 313 22.40 14.06 21.46
N PRO A 314 21.39 14.85 21.05
CA PRO A 314 21.21 15.27 19.65
C PRO A 314 22.38 16.09 19.07
N ASP A 315 23.12 16.80 19.92
CA ASP A 315 24.32 17.58 19.55
C ASP A 315 25.63 16.78 19.71
N GLY A 316 25.54 15.49 20.03
CA GLY A 316 26.67 14.60 20.22
C GLY A 316 27.32 14.12 18.92
N ARG A 317 28.08 13.02 19.00
CA ARG A 317 28.69 12.38 17.84
C ARG A 317 27.61 11.95 16.85
N LYS A 318 27.89 12.15 15.56
CA LYS A 318 27.00 11.81 14.45
C LYS A 318 27.57 10.68 13.60
N ILE A 319 26.67 10.00 12.90
CA ILE A 319 26.95 9.01 11.87
C ILE A 319 26.18 9.37 10.60
N SER A 320 26.76 9.01 9.47
CA SER A 320 26.09 9.06 8.17
C SER A 320 25.21 7.81 8.03
N ILE A 321 23.96 8.02 7.61
CA ILE A 321 23.03 6.96 7.23
C ILE A 321 22.73 7.13 5.74
N ASP A 322 23.08 6.11 4.97
CA ASP A 322 22.88 6.11 3.53
C ASP A 322 21.41 5.86 3.20
N LEU A 323 20.91 6.64 2.25
CA LEU A 323 19.56 6.57 1.71
C LEU A 323 19.63 6.19 0.24
N ALA A 324 18.67 5.40 -0.22
CA ALA A 324 18.42 5.18 -1.65
C ALA A 324 16.95 5.43 -1.97
N ARG A 325 16.69 5.93 -3.18
CA ARG A 325 15.34 6.09 -3.70
C ARG A 325 15.19 5.52 -5.10
N LEU A 326 14.08 4.85 -5.33
CA LEU A 326 13.50 4.68 -6.66
C LEU A 326 12.56 5.87 -6.89
N PRO A 327 12.90 6.79 -7.80
CA PRO A 327 12.11 7.99 -8.01
C PRO A 327 10.73 7.66 -8.58
N ALA A 328 9.75 8.47 -8.18
CA ALA A 328 8.41 8.42 -8.75
C ALA A 328 8.47 8.69 -10.25
N THR A 329 7.83 7.83 -11.04
CA THR A 329 7.72 7.97 -12.50
C THR A 329 6.56 8.91 -12.88
N GLY A 330 5.55 9.03 -12.01
CA GLY A 330 4.39 9.90 -12.21
C GLY A 330 4.56 11.30 -11.62
N THR A 331 5.08 12.24 -12.41
CA THR A 331 5.47 13.59 -11.93
C THR A 331 4.34 14.49 -11.38
N HIS A 332 3.05 14.13 -11.54
CA HIS A 332 1.89 14.89 -11.00
C HIS A 332 0.88 14.05 -10.24
N ARG A 333 1.22 12.80 -9.95
CA ARG A 333 0.41 11.88 -9.16
C ARG A 333 1.09 11.50 -7.85
N ARG A 334 2.21 12.16 -7.56
CA ARG A 334 3.00 11.93 -6.36
C ARG A 334 2.15 12.24 -5.13
N ILE A 335 1.88 11.20 -4.36
CA ILE A 335 1.21 11.26 -3.07
C ILE A 335 2.22 11.61 -1.97
N GLY A 336 3.43 11.06 -2.06
CA GLY A 336 4.48 11.25 -1.06
C GLY A 336 5.60 10.22 -1.22
N THR A 337 6.20 9.84 -0.09
CA THR A 337 7.20 8.77 -0.03
C THR A 337 6.62 7.49 0.57
N ALA A 338 6.86 6.37 -0.10
CA ALA A 338 6.76 5.03 0.46
C ALA A 338 8.12 4.67 1.05
N PHE A 339 8.24 4.71 2.38
CA PHE A 339 9.47 4.42 3.09
C PHE A 339 9.53 2.92 3.42
N ALA A 340 10.40 2.21 2.71
CA ALA A 340 10.63 0.79 2.92
C ALA A 340 11.57 0.58 4.11
N LEU A 341 11.11 -0.14 5.13
CA LEU A 341 11.90 -0.54 6.29
C LEU A 341 12.35 -2.00 6.10
N PRO A 342 13.66 -2.25 5.92
CA PRO A 342 14.17 -3.57 5.62
C PRO A 342 14.07 -4.52 6.79
N GLY A 343 14.13 -5.80 6.45
CA GLY A 343 14.19 -6.91 7.38
C GLY A 343 15.57 -7.16 7.98
N GLY A 344 15.75 -8.38 8.49
CA GLY A 344 16.91 -8.78 9.27
C GLY A 344 16.51 -9.12 10.71
N PRO A 345 17.09 -8.51 11.75
CA PRO A 345 17.79 -7.22 11.75
C PRO A 345 19.13 -7.24 11.04
N GLY A 346 19.57 -6.07 10.59
CA GLY A 346 20.89 -5.86 9.99
C GLY A 346 20.98 -5.99 8.47
N GLY A 347 19.84 -6.12 7.79
CA GLY A 347 19.76 -5.99 6.33
C GLY A 347 19.84 -4.53 5.86
N SER A 348 20.26 -4.35 4.61
CA SER A 348 20.28 -3.05 3.91
C SER A 348 19.02 -2.93 3.06
N GLY A 349 18.22 -1.89 3.29
CA GLY A 349 17.06 -1.63 2.45
C GLY A 349 17.41 -1.05 1.09
N ILE A 350 18.64 -0.56 0.92
CA ILE A 350 19.18 -0.17 -0.38
C ILE A 350 19.31 -1.41 -1.27
N ASP A 351 19.84 -2.50 -0.72
CA ASP A 351 19.97 -3.79 -1.43
C ASP A 351 18.60 -4.37 -1.80
N ASP A 352 17.62 -4.25 -0.91
CA ASP A 352 16.25 -4.69 -1.18
C ASP A 352 15.64 -3.91 -2.35
N LEU A 353 15.84 -2.58 -2.40
CA LEU A 353 15.38 -1.77 -3.52
C LEU A 353 16.10 -2.11 -4.83
N GLU A 354 17.40 -2.39 -4.79
CA GLU A 354 18.17 -2.77 -5.98
C GLU A 354 17.68 -4.11 -6.55
N LYS A 355 17.54 -5.13 -5.69
CA LYS A 355 17.15 -6.50 -6.09
C LYS A 355 15.69 -6.58 -6.54
N SER A 356 14.80 -5.79 -5.94
CA SER A 356 13.34 -5.89 -6.15
C SER A 356 12.73 -4.65 -6.82
N ALA A 357 13.53 -3.82 -7.50
CA ALA A 357 13.08 -2.57 -8.13
C ALA A 357 11.82 -2.72 -9.01
N GLY A 358 11.73 -3.83 -9.75
CA GLY A 358 10.60 -4.14 -10.63
C GLY A 358 9.25 -4.31 -9.91
N ASN A 359 9.26 -4.78 -8.66
CA ASN A 359 8.03 -4.99 -7.88
C ASN A 359 7.39 -3.66 -7.44
N PHE A 360 8.16 -2.56 -7.48
CA PHE A 360 7.69 -1.23 -7.13
C PHE A 360 7.18 -0.42 -8.33
N ALA A 361 7.22 -0.97 -9.56
CA ALA A 361 6.94 -0.22 -10.79
C ALA A 361 5.59 0.53 -10.74
N ASP A 362 4.51 -0.16 -10.35
CA ASP A 362 3.17 0.44 -10.27
C ASP A 362 3.04 1.42 -9.10
N LEU A 363 3.65 1.12 -7.95
CA LEU A 363 3.66 2.01 -6.79
C LEU A 363 4.40 3.33 -7.12
N ARG A 364 5.48 3.25 -7.92
CA ARG A 364 6.29 4.39 -8.35
C ARG A 364 5.55 5.36 -9.26
N GLU A 365 4.38 5.02 -9.79
CA GLU A 365 3.53 6.03 -10.42
C GLU A 365 3.08 7.13 -9.44
N ARG A 366 3.08 6.84 -8.13
CA ARG A 366 2.50 7.70 -7.09
C ARG A 366 3.43 7.96 -5.91
N PHE A 367 4.50 7.19 -5.74
CA PHE A 367 5.43 7.36 -4.63
C PHE A 367 6.87 7.38 -5.11
N ASP A 368 7.70 8.21 -4.46
CA ASP A 368 9.11 7.84 -4.36
C ASP A 368 9.19 6.66 -3.40
N VAL A 369 9.87 5.58 -3.78
CA VAL A 369 10.14 4.47 -2.85
C VAL A 369 11.53 4.71 -2.28
N VAL A 370 11.59 5.03 -1.00
CA VAL A 370 12.84 5.38 -0.31
C VAL A 370 13.14 4.32 0.73
N SER A 371 14.40 3.92 0.85
CA SER A 371 14.89 3.12 1.95
C SER A 371 16.26 3.62 2.40
N PHE A 372 16.84 2.94 3.38
CA PHE A 372 18.12 3.27 3.98
C PHE A 372 18.91 2.02 4.34
N ALA A 373 20.19 2.21 4.63
CA ALA A 373 20.98 1.25 5.41
C ALA A 373 20.83 1.64 6.89
N PRO A 374 19.91 1.01 7.65
CA PRO A 374 19.70 1.39 9.04
C PRO A 374 20.99 1.25 9.87
N ARG A 375 21.11 1.99 10.97
CA ARG A 375 22.30 1.96 11.83
C ARG A 375 22.70 0.57 12.33
N ASN A 376 21.78 -0.39 12.35
CA ASN A 376 22.03 -1.77 12.76
C ASN A 376 22.40 -2.70 11.59
N THR A 377 22.58 -2.18 10.37
CA THR A 377 23.12 -2.93 9.24
C THR A 377 24.52 -3.46 9.58
N THR A 378 24.73 -4.75 9.34
CA THR A 378 25.93 -5.47 9.81
C THR A 378 27.24 -5.06 9.12
N ASP A 379 27.16 -4.35 8.00
CA ASP A 379 28.30 -3.93 7.16
C ASP A 379 28.49 -2.40 7.09
N LEU A 380 27.85 -1.62 7.99
CA LEU A 380 27.96 -0.16 8.04
C LEU A 380 29.40 0.37 8.29
N GLY A 381 30.36 -0.52 8.61
CA GLY A 381 31.78 -0.18 8.76
C GLY A 381 32.17 0.46 10.11
N VAL A 382 31.22 0.66 11.02
CA VAL A 382 31.48 1.18 12.38
C VAL A 382 32.01 0.08 13.32
N ILE A 383 31.35 -1.08 13.30
CA ILE A 383 31.80 -2.30 13.99
C ILE A 383 32.20 -3.32 12.91
N PRO A 384 33.31 -4.08 13.08
CA PRO A 384 33.71 -5.08 12.09
C PRO A 384 32.62 -6.11 11.80
N PHE A 385 32.38 -6.39 10.52
CA PHE A 385 31.38 -7.35 10.05
C PHE A 385 31.51 -8.71 10.75
N ASP A 386 32.72 -9.30 10.78
CA ASP A 386 32.99 -10.60 11.40
C ASP A 386 32.62 -10.64 12.89
N CYS A 387 32.60 -9.48 13.56
CA CYS A 387 32.15 -9.39 14.94
C CYS A 387 30.63 -9.51 15.04
N LEU A 388 29.90 -8.75 14.22
CA LEU A 388 28.44 -8.72 14.24
C LEU A 388 27.80 -9.98 13.64
N ALA A 389 28.43 -10.53 12.60
CA ALA A 389 28.04 -11.75 11.90
C ALA A 389 28.55 -13.03 12.60
N GLY A 390 29.36 -12.90 13.65
CA GLY A 390 29.83 -14.00 14.49
C GLY A 390 29.07 -14.11 15.81
N GLY A 391 29.33 -15.19 16.56
CA GLY A 391 28.72 -15.41 17.87
C GLY A 391 28.99 -16.79 18.46
N PRO A 392 28.66 -17.00 19.75
CA PRO A 392 28.73 -18.32 20.37
C PRO A 392 27.61 -19.23 19.83
N TRP A 393 27.79 -20.55 19.95
CA TRP A 393 26.69 -21.49 19.77
C TRP A 393 25.89 -21.59 21.07
N LEU A 394 24.57 -21.47 20.96
CA LEU A 394 23.68 -21.52 22.12
C LEU A 394 23.51 -22.95 22.62
N THR A 395 23.30 -23.08 23.92
CA THR A 395 22.90 -24.32 24.59
C THR A 395 21.61 -24.06 25.34
N VAL A 396 20.80 -25.10 25.56
CA VAL A 396 19.58 -25.00 26.37
C VAL A 396 19.96 -25.28 27.82
N PRO A 397 19.86 -24.32 28.75
CA PRO A 397 20.19 -24.56 30.15
C PRO A 397 19.20 -25.51 30.83
N GLU A 398 19.68 -26.43 31.66
CA GLU A 398 18.84 -27.33 32.46
C GLU A 398 18.63 -26.83 33.90
N ASN A 399 19.50 -25.94 34.36
CA ASN A 399 19.51 -25.43 35.74
C ASN A 399 20.01 -23.98 35.78
N PRO A 400 19.84 -23.27 36.92
CA PRO A 400 20.26 -21.89 37.05
C PRO A 400 21.76 -21.64 36.80
N ALA A 401 22.64 -22.58 37.14
CA ALA A 401 24.08 -22.42 36.95
C ALA A 401 24.46 -22.43 35.46
N GLU A 402 23.88 -23.33 34.68
CA GLU A 402 24.04 -23.35 33.22
C GLU A 402 23.44 -22.11 32.53
N PHE A 403 22.37 -21.56 33.09
CA PHE A 403 21.75 -20.34 32.57
C PHE A 403 22.66 -19.12 32.81
N GLU A 404 23.29 -19.04 33.98
CA GLU A 404 24.31 -18.04 34.28
C GLU A 404 25.54 -18.21 33.38
N GLU A 405 26.04 -19.44 33.19
CA GLU A 405 27.18 -19.71 32.30
C GLU A 405 26.89 -19.32 30.85
N LEU A 406 25.69 -19.63 30.35
CA LEU A 406 25.24 -19.18 29.04
C LEU A 406 25.26 -17.64 28.96
N GLY A 407 24.77 -16.98 30.02
CA GLY A 407 24.79 -15.54 30.13
C GLY A 407 26.19 -14.93 30.04
N GLU A 408 27.15 -15.50 30.75
CA GLU A 408 28.55 -15.05 30.68
C GLU A 408 29.15 -15.25 29.29
N ARG A 409 28.87 -16.39 28.61
CA ARG A 409 29.36 -16.64 27.24
C ARG A 409 28.76 -15.68 26.22
N ASN A 410 27.46 -15.43 26.30
CA ASN A 410 26.76 -14.48 25.44
C ASN A 410 27.30 -13.07 25.67
N TRP A 411 27.39 -12.63 26.92
CA TRP A 411 27.89 -11.31 27.27
C TRP A 411 29.36 -11.12 26.85
N ALA A 412 30.20 -12.13 27.01
CA ALA A 412 31.58 -12.07 26.54
C ALA A 412 31.68 -11.86 25.02
N ALA A 413 30.76 -12.41 24.23
CA ALA A 413 30.70 -12.16 22.80
C ALA A 413 30.21 -10.75 22.45
N VAL A 414 29.17 -10.30 23.14
CA VAL A 414 28.65 -8.93 23.05
C VAL A 414 29.72 -7.91 23.40
N GLU A 415 30.40 -8.05 24.53
CA GLU A 415 31.41 -7.11 25.02
C GLU A 415 32.62 -7.02 24.08
N ARG A 416 33.02 -8.13 23.43
CA ARG A 416 34.07 -8.10 22.41
C ARG A 416 33.72 -7.12 21.27
N CYS A 417 32.50 -7.18 20.74
CA CYS A 417 32.08 -6.27 19.67
C CYS A 417 31.78 -4.87 20.18
N ARG A 418 31.12 -4.77 21.33
CA ARG A 418 30.77 -3.50 21.98
C ARG A 418 32.01 -2.66 22.32
N SER A 419 33.11 -3.29 22.71
CA SER A 419 34.35 -2.57 23.07
C SER A 419 34.97 -1.75 21.93
N ALA A 420 34.61 -2.04 20.67
CA ALA A 420 35.05 -1.25 19.51
C ALA A 420 34.39 0.14 19.48
N ASP A 421 33.09 0.21 19.79
CA ASP A 421 32.36 1.47 19.90
C ASP A 421 31.11 1.29 20.80
N PRO A 422 31.24 1.48 22.12
CA PRO A 422 30.15 1.23 23.05
C PRO A 422 28.95 2.16 22.84
N GLU A 423 29.20 3.41 22.46
CA GLU A 423 28.14 4.40 22.26
C GLU A 423 27.29 4.05 21.03
N PHE A 424 27.91 3.58 19.94
CA PHE A 424 27.18 3.12 18.76
C PHE A 424 26.44 1.81 19.01
N PHE A 425 27.13 0.82 19.59
CA PHE A 425 26.58 -0.51 19.84
C PHE A 425 25.33 -0.47 20.74
N ASP A 426 25.32 0.42 21.75
CA ASP A 426 24.21 0.55 22.69
C ASP A 426 22.97 1.23 22.11
N ASN A 427 23.01 1.70 20.85
CA ASN A 427 21.93 2.39 20.16
C ASN A 427 21.52 1.70 18.85
N LEU A 428 21.65 0.37 18.77
CA LEU A 428 21.25 -0.46 17.61
C LEU A 428 19.79 -0.96 17.65
N ASP A 429 19.02 -0.52 18.65
CA ASP A 429 17.62 -0.91 18.86
C ASP A 429 16.65 -0.31 17.81
N ALA A 430 15.46 -0.92 17.66
CA ALA A 430 14.48 -0.46 16.67
C ALA A 430 13.92 0.93 16.95
N ALA A 431 13.90 1.40 18.20
CA ALA A 431 13.45 2.75 18.51
C ALA A 431 14.49 3.80 18.08
N SER A 432 15.78 3.49 18.15
CA SER A 432 16.84 4.31 17.57
C SER A 432 16.75 4.35 16.04
N VAL A 433 16.53 3.20 15.39
CA VAL A 433 16.30 3.13 13.94
C VAL A 433 15.03 3.90 13.53
N ALA A 434 13.96 3.84 14.32
CA ALA A 434 12.73 4.61 14.06
C ALA A 434 12.97 6.13 14.15
N ARG A 435 13.88 6.59 15.01
CA ARG A 435 14.28 8.01 15.06
C ARG A 435 15.12 8.41 13.84
N ASP A 436 15.91 7.50 13.28
CA ASP A 436 16.60 7.73 12.00
C ASP A 436 15.60 7.87 10.86
N ALA A 437 14.57 7.01 10.81
CA ALA A 437 13.49 7.15 9.83
C ALA A 437 12.74 8.50 9.97
N GLU A 438 12.60 9.02 11.19
CA GLU A 438 12.04 10.36 11.40
C GLU A 438 12.98 11.48 10.93
N ALA A 439 14.29 11.31 11.09
CA ALA A 439 15.27 12.22 10.51
C ALA A 439 15.22 12.20 8.98
N ALA A 440 15.08 11.01 8.39
CA ALA A 440 14.89 10.83 6.95
C ALA A 440 13.60 11.52 6.47
N ARG A 441 12.46 11.34 7.16
CA ARG A 441 11.21 12.05 6.85
C ARG A 441 11.42 13.56 6.78
N LYS A 442 12.07 14.14 7.78
CA LYS A 442 12.37 15.58 7.84
C LYS A 442 13.27 16.02 6.69
N ALA A 443 14.30 15.25 6.37
CA ALA A 443 15.23 15.55 5.27
C ALA A 443 14.57 15.40 3.88
N LEU A 444 13.61 14.49 3.74
CA LEU A 444 12.79 14.32 2.53
C LEU A 444 11.76 15.46 2.37
N GLY A 445 11.50 16.24 3.43
CA GLY A 445 10.48 17.28 3.42
C GLY A 445 9.05 16.75 3.47
N GLU A 446 8.86 15.50 3.87
CA GLU A 446 7.55 14.85 3.97
C GLU A 446 6.84 15.24 5.27
N GLU A 447 5.53 15.48 5.25
CA GLU A 447 4.75 15.71 6.48
C GLU A 447 4.48 14.40 7.22
N GLN A 448 4.18 13.33 6.47
CA GLN A 448 3.91 11.97 6.94
C GLN A 448 4.55 10.95 5.98
N LEU A 449 4.86 9.74 6.48
CA LEU A 449 5.38 8.64 5.65
C LEU A 449 4.35 7.54 5.45
N SER A 450 4.42 6.86 4.31
CA SER A 450 3.75 5.57 4.08
C SER A 450 4.79 4.46 4.23
N PHE A 451 4.59 3.50 5.11
CA PHE A 451 5.60 2.48 5.40
C PHE A 451 5.32 1.17 4.67
N ILE A 452 6.38 0.57 4.12
CA ILE A 452 6.43 -0.84 3.69
C ILE A 452 7.45 -1.50 4.59
N ALA A 453 7.01 -2.29 5.57
CA ALA A 453 7.90 -2.89 6.54
C ALA A 453 7.90 -4.41 6.37
N THR A 454 9.07 -4.97 6.10
CA THR A 454 9.24 -6.41 5.91
C THR A 454 9.94 -7.01 7.12
N SER A 455 9.50 -8.19 7.55
CA SER A 455 10.20 -8.97 8.59
C SER A 455 10.48 -8.16 9.87
N TYR A 456 11.73 -8.13 10.35
CA TYR A 456 12.15 -7.30 11.49
C TYR A 456 11.86 -5.80 11.31
N GLY A 457 11.80 -5.28 10.08
CA GLY A 457 11.41 -3.91 9.78
C GLY A 457 10.05 -3.53 10.37
N GLY A 458 9.17 -4.50 10.60
CA GLY A 458 7.91 -4.28 11.32
C GLY A 458 8.09 -3.88 12.79
N THR A 459 9.14 -4.36 13.47
CA THR A 459 9.52 -3.89 14.82
C THR A 459 9.83 -2.40 14.78
N THR A 460 10.62 -1.97 13.80
CA THR A 460 10.95 -0.56 13.56
C THR A 460 9.69 0.24 13.23
N ALA A 461 8.82 -0.28 12.36
CA ALA A 461 7.57 0.39 11.97
C ALA A 461 6.63 0.61 13.16
N VAL A 462 6.39 -0.43 13.97
CA VAL A 462 5.58 -0.35 15.18
C VAL A 462 6.22 0.58 16.22
N SER A 463 7.55 0.61 16.31
CA SER A 463 8.28 1.57 17.16
C SER A 463 8.09 3.01 16.67
N TYR A 464 8.15 3.24 15.34
CA TYR A 464 7.85 4.54 14.73
C TYR A 464 6.42 4.99 15.01
N ALA A 465 5.43 4.10 14.85
CA ALA A 465 4.03 4.40 15.14
C ALA A 465 3.77 4.76 16.60
N ARG A 466 4.52 4.18 17.56
CA ARG A 466 4.43 4.55 18.98
C ARG A 466 5.07 5.92 19.26
N LEU A 467 6.21 6.22 18.64
CA LEU A 467 6.95 7.46 18.86
C LEU A 467 6.34 8.66 18.12
N TYR A 468 5.78 8.44 16.94
CA TYR A 468 5.34 9.47 16.00
C TYR A 468 4.01 9.12 15.30
N PRO A 469 2.93 8.83 16.04
CA PRO A 469 1.66 8.36 15.45
C PRO A 469 1.09 9.32 14.40
N ASP A 470 1.12 10.63 14.66
CA ASP A 470 0.65 11.68 13.74
C ASP A 470 1.48 11.81 12.45
N ARG A 471 2.61 11.09 12.35
CA ARG A 471 3.50 11.09 11.19
C ARG A 471 3.35 9.85 10.31
N VAL A 472 2.43 8.95 10.66
CA VAL A 472 2.09 7.76 9.86
C VAL A 472 0.91 8.07 8.96
N ARG A 473 1.11 8.03 7.64
CA ARG A 473 0.03 8.12 6.65
C ARG A 473 -0.61 6.76 6.37
N ALA A 474 0.25 5.76 6.18
CA ALA A 474 -0.13 4.36 5.93
C ALA A 474 1.01 3.46 6.43
N MET A 475 0.69 2.23 6.82
CA MET A 475 1.66 1.24 7.26
C MET A 475 1.24 -0.16 6.81
N TYR A 476 2.07 -0.72 5.93
CA TYR A 476 1.97 -2.07 5.41
C TYR A 476 3.03 -2.94 6.11
N LEU A 477 2.61 -4.05 6.70
CA LEU A 477 3.43 -4.97 7.48
C LEU A 477 3.43 -6.34 6.81
N ASP A 478 4.57 -6.80 6.33
CA ASP A 478 4.73 -8.03 5.54
C ASP A 478 5.65 -9.04 6.22
N GLY A 479 5.08 -10.15 6.69
CA GLY A 479 5.79 -11.21 7.41
C GLY A 479 6.46 -10.74 8.70
N THR A 480 5.98 -9.66 9.30
CA THR A 480 6.64 -8.98 10.42
C THR A 480 6.39 -9.67 11.75
N SER A 481 7.42 -9.83 12.58
CA SER A 481 7.19 -10.21 13.98
C SER A 481 6.37 -9.15 14.72
N SER A 482 5.43 -9.58 15.55
CA SER A 482 4.73 -8.66 16.44
C SER A 482 5.69 -8.10 17.50
N HIS A 483 5.74 -6.76 17.62
CA HIS A 483 6.38 -6.04 18.74
C HIS A 483 5.34 -5.36 19.64
N ILE A 484 4.08 -5.78 19.53
CA ILE A 484 3.01 -5.49 20.49
C ILE A 484 2.82 -6.64 21.48
N ASP A 485 3.17 -7.86 21.05
CA ASP A 485 3.06 -9.08 21.83
C ASP A 485 4.35 -9.40 22.60
N GLY A 486 4.21 -10.04 23.76
CA GLY A 486 5.34 -10.55 24.54
C GLY A 486 5.91 -11.85 23.96
N VAL A 487 7.06 -12.28 24.53
CA VAL A 487 7.79 -13.49 24.12
C VAL A 487 6.92 -14.75 24.13
N GLU A 488 6.00 -14.89 25.09
CA GLU A 488 5.11 -16.05 25.17
C GLU A 488 4.19 -16.18 23.95
N THR A 489 3.54 -15.09 23.53
CA THR A 489 2.65 -15.11 22.35
C THR A 489 3.44 -15.39 21.09
N ALA A 490 4.65 -14.83 20.97
CA ALA A 490 5.54 -15.11 19.84
C ALA A 490 5.90 -16.60 19.75
N ILE A 491 6.23 -17.24 20.88
CA ILE A 491 6.48 -18.68 20.98
C ILE A 491 5.22 -19.46 20.57
N ARG A 492 4.04 -19.13 21.12
CA ARG A 492 2.78 -19.82 20.80
C ARG A 492 2.46 -19.83 19.31
N ASN A 493 2.65 -18.70 18.64
CA ASN A 493 2.35 -18.56 17.22
C ASN A 493 3.35 -19.37 16.38
N LYS A 494 4.65 -19.24 16.68
CA LYS A 494 5.70 -19.93 15.93
C LYS A 494 5.70 -21.44 16.12
N ASP A 495 5.49 -21.93 17.33
CA ASP A 495 5.54 -23.38 17.62
C ASP A 495 4.39 -24.14 16.97
N ARG A 496 3.17 -23.57 16.98
CA ARG A 496 2.02 -24.18 16.30
C ARG A 496 2.25 -24.32 14.81
N VAL A 497 2.85 -23.30 14.19
CA VAL A 497 3.20 -23.31 12.77
C VAL A 497 4.22 -24.41 12.48
N ILE A 498 5.32 -24.45 13.24
CA ILE A 498 6.40 -25.42 13.00
C ILE A 498 5.90 -26.85 13.19
N GLU A 499 5.16 -27.11 14.25
CA GLU A 499 4.60 -28.44 14.51
C GLU A 499 3.64 -28.87 13.40
N SER A 500 2.80 -27.95 12.92
CA SER A 500 1.92 -28.20 11.77
C SER A 500 2.73 -28.49 10.49
N GLN A 501 3.80 -27.74 10.24
CA GLN A 501 4.66 -27.98 9.06
C GLN A 501 5.41 -29.31 9.15
N PHE A 502 5.79 -29.74 10.35
CA PHE A 502 6.37 -31.06 10.54
C PHE A 502 5.37 -32.18 10.20
N ALA A 503 4.11 -32.04 10.61
CA ALA A 503 3.06 -32.99 10.22
C ALA A 503 2.87 -33.06 8.70
N GLU A 504 2.86 -31.91 8.01
CA GLU A 504 2.79 -31.85 6.54
C GLU A 504 4.01 -32.51 5.88
N PHE A 505 5.22 -32.24 6.38
CA PHE A 505 6.45 -32.89 5.91
C PHE A 505 6.38 -34.41 6.03
N THR A 506 5.94 -34.94 7.18
CA THR A 506 5.85 -36.41 7.37
C THR A 506 4.83 -37.04 6.43
N THR A 507 3.73 -36.34 6.15
CA THR A 507 2.70 -36.76 5.20
C THR A 507 3.26 -36.78 3.78
N TRP A 508 3.90 -35.69 3.35
CA TRP A 508 4.56 -35.60 2.06
C TRP A 508 5.62 -36.70 1.89
N CYS A 509 6.46 -36.92 2.90
CA CYS A 509 7.54 -37.89 2.82
C CYS A 509 7.05 -39.34 2.69
N ALA A 510 5.90 -39.66 3.29
CA ALA A 510 5.29 -40.99 3.19
C ALA A 510 4.85 -41.33 1.76
N THR A 511 4.45 -40.32 0.97
CA THR A 511 3.91 -40.52 -0.39
C THR A 511 4.92 -40.20 -1.50
N SER A 512 5.82 -39.22 -1.27
CA SER A 512 6.75 -38.71 -2.28
C SER A 512 7.84 -39.73 -2.63
N THR A 513 8.17 -39.84 -3.91
CA THR A 513 9.32 -40.63 -4.39
C THR A 513 10.65 -39.96 -4.12
N ASP A 514 10.64 -38.65 -3.87
CA ASP A 514 11.84 -37.82 -3.69
C ASP A 514 12.27 -37.70 -2.23
N CYS A 515 11.49 -38.26 -1.29
CA CYS A 515 11.88 -38.30 0.11
C CYS A 515 12.90 -39.40 0.38
N ALA A 516 14.08 -39.03 0.91
CA ALA A 516 15.13 -39.98 1.28
C ALA A 516 14.72 -40.95 2.41
N LEU A 517 13.68 -40.61 3.18
CA LEU A 517 13.16 -41.44 4.27
C LEU A 517 11.94 -42.27 3.84
N ARG A 518 11.61 -42.30 2.54
CA ARG A 518 10.47 -43.05 2.01
C ARG A 518 10.51 -44.51 2.46
N GLY A 519 9.37 -45.04 2.88
CA GLY A 519 9.22 -46.41 3.39
C GLY A 519 9.61 -46.57 4.86
N ARG A 520 10.04 -45.50 5.53
CA ARG A 520 10.22 -45.41 6.99
C ARG A 520 9.24 -44.39 7.55
N ASP A 521 8.96 -44.47 8.84
CA ASP A 521 8.25 -43.39 9.55
C ASP A 521 9.23 -42.22 9.77
N ALA A 522 9.17 -41.22 8.89
CA ALA A 522 10.04 -40.03 8.96
C ALA A 522 9.93 -39.30 10.31
N GLY A 523 8.74 -39.31 10.92
CA GLY A 523 8.51 -38.72 12.23
C GLY A 523 9.23 -39.48 13.34
N ALA A 524 9.13 -40.81 13.34
CA ALA A 524 9.84 -41.65 14.29
C ALA A 524 11.37 -41.53 14.12
N VAL A 525 11.86 -41.56 12.87
CA VAL A 525 13.28 -41.39 12.56
C VAL A 525 13.80 -40.05 13.08
N TRP A 526 13.05 -38.96 12.89
CA TRP A 526 13.42 -37.65 13.41
C TRP A 526 13.51 -37.63 14.95
N ARG A 527 12.48 -38.13 15.64
CA ARG A 527 12.47 -38.15 17.11
C ARG A 527 13.59 -39.00 17.69
N ASP A 528 13.84 -40.18 17.11
CA ASP A 528 14.93 -41.06 17.53
C ASP A 528 16.30 -40.39 17.30
N LEU A 529 16.47 -39.72 16.17
CA LEU A 529 17.68 -38.97 15.83
C LEU A 529 17.93 -37.84 16.84
N VAL A 530 16.93 -37.00 17.11
CA VAL A 530 17.03 -35.88 18.07
C VAL A 530 17.37 -36.41 19.46
N ALA A 531 16.66 -37.42 19.95
CA ALA A 531 16.90 -38.00 21.27
C ALA A 531 18.29 -38.67 21.37
N ALA A 532 18.79 -39.29 20.29
CA ALA A 532 20.13 -39.85 20.24
C ALA A 532 21.20 -38.75 20.25
N ALA A 533 21.00 -37.67 19.50
CA ALA A 533 21.90 -36.53 19.43
C ALA A 533 22.01 -35.77 20.76
N ASP A 534 20.94 -35.68 21.55
CA ASP A 534 20.99 -35.10 22.90
C ASP A 534 21.82 -35.95 23.87
N ARG A 535 21.85 -37.27 23.71
CA ARG A 535 22.71 -38.16 24.54
C ARG A 535 24.15 -38.20 24.06
N SER A 536 24.36 -38.18 22.75
CA SER A 536 25.67 -38.26 22.11
C SER A 536 25.68 -37.39 20.86
N PRO A 537 26.20 -36.15 20.94
CA PRO A 537 26.20 -35.22 19.82
C PRO A 537 26.80 -35.82 18.55
N ILE A 538 26.13 -35.61 17.42
CA ILE A 538 26.49 -36.20 16.13
C ILE A 538 27.61 -35.37 15.50
N PRO A 539 28.78 -35.94 15.20
CA PRO A 539 29.88 -35.17 14.62
C PRO A 539 29.57 -34.71 13.19
N VAL A 540 30.13 -33.57 12.82
CA VAL A 540 30.20 -33.11 11.42
C VAL A 540 31.51 -33.61 10.83
N ARG A 541 31.46 -34.56 9.88
CA ARG A 541 32.70 -35.09 9.30
C ARG A 541 33.47 -34.01 8.56
N GLY A 542 34.73 -33.83 8.93
CA GLY A 542 35.63 -32.82 8.34
C GLY A 542 35.66 -31.49 9.09
N GLU A 543 34.82 -31.32 10.12
CA GLU A 543 34.72 -30.08 10.90
C GLU A 543 34.89 -30.35 12.39
N ARG A 544 35.33 -29.34 13.15
CA ARG A 544 35.36 -29.40 14.62
C ARG A 544 34.01 -28.95 15.22
N ALA A 545 32.95 -29.67 14.88
CA ALA A 545 31.61 -29.40 15.37
C ALA A 545 30.82 -30.71 15.57
N ALA A 546 29.91 -30.70 16.54
CA ALA A 546 28.95 -31.76 16.76
C ALA A 546 27.56 -31.17 17.06
N PHE A 547 26.52 -31.86 16.62
CA PHE A 547 25.13 -31.43 16.71
C PHE A 547 24.41 -32.21 17.80
N THR A 548 23.88 -31.48 18.78
CA THR A 548 22.86 -31.94 19.73
C THR A 548 21.49 -32.01 19.05
N GLY A 549 20.49 -32.56 19.73
CA GLY A 549 19.10 -32.50 19.25
C GLY A 549 18.59 -31.06 19.10
N PHE A 550 19.00 -30.16 19.99
CA PHE A 550 18.73 -28.72 19.86
C PHE A 550 19.32 -28.14 18.57
N ASP A 551 20.58 -28.44 18.27
CA ASP A 551 21.25 -27.94 17.06
C ASP A 551 20.59 -28.45 15.77
N LEU A 552 20.18 -29.73 15.77
CA LEU A 552 19.45 -30.31 14.63
C LEU A 552 18.12 -29.59 14.41
N LYS A 553 17.34 -29.36 15.47
CA LYS A 553 16.05 -28.65 15.38
C LYS A 553 16.19 -27.24 14.84
N VAL A 554 17.16 -26.48 15.36
CA VAL A 554 17.43 -25.10 14.91
C VAL A 554 17.91 -25.06 13.46
N ALA A 555 18.82 -25.96 13.06
CA ALA A 555 19.32 -26.02 11.70
C ALA A 555 18.29 -26.52 10.69
N ALA A 556 17.36 -27.38 11.12
CA ALA A 556 16.30 -27.94 10.27
C ALA A 556 15.14 -26.97 10.02
N ALA A 557 14.86 -26.05 10.97
CA ALA A 557 13.66 -25.23 10.92
C ALA A 557 13.47 -24.42 9.63
N PRO A 558 14.50 -23.76 9.05
CA PRO A 558 14.34 -23.01 7.79
C PRO A 558 13.88 -23.87 6.62
N ASP A 559 14.44 -25.07 6.45
CA ASP A 559 14.03 -25.99 5.38
C ASP A 559 12.62 -26.56 5.61
N LEU A 560 12.23 -26.71 6.88
CA LEU A 560 10.91 -27.22 7.24
C LEU A 560 9.80 -26.19 6.99
N ILE A 561 9.97 -24.95 7.45
CA ILE A 561 8.93 -23.91 7.37
C ILE A 561 8.80 -23.30 5.97
N SER A 562 9.87 -23.37 5.18
CA SER A 562 9.90 -22.88 3.80
C SER A 562 10.24 -24.03 2.86
N PRO A 563 9.32 -24.97 2.59
CA PRO A 563 9.60 -26.18 1.80
C PRO A 563 9.99 -25.93 0.34
N GLY A 564 9.72 -24.73 -0.17
CA GLY A 564 9.86 -24.39 -1.58
C GLY A 564 8.56 -24.69 -2.36
N GLN A 565 8.64 -24.59 -3.68
CA GLN A 565 7.46 -24.73 -4.55
C GLN A 565 7.01 -26.19 -4.66
N ALA A 566 5.70 -26.38 -4.70
CA ALA A 566 5.07 -27.67 -5.01
C ALA A 566 5.26 -28.02 -6.51
N PRO A 567 5.22 -29.31 -6.89
CA PRO A 567 5.09 -30.50 -6.03
C PRO A 567 6.42 -30.98 -5.43
N ASP A 568 7.55 -30.42 -5.87
CA ASP A 568 8.88 -30.99 -5.61
C ASP A 568 9.38 -30.75 -4.17
N PHE A 569 8.99 -29.63 -3.55
CA PHE A 569 9.38 -29.23 -2.19
C PHE A 569 10.88 -29.44 -1.90
N PRO A 570 11.77 -28.75 -2.62
CA PRO A 570 13.21 -29.02 -2.61
C PRO A 570 13.86 -28.93 -1.22
N ASN A 571 13.35 -28.08 -0.33
CA ASN A 571 13.89 -27.92 1.02
C ASN A 571 13.48 -29.09 1.92
N TRP A 572 12.27 -29.64 1.77
CA TRP A 572 11.89 -30.88 2.43
C TRP A 572 12.72 -32.07 1.94
N GLN A 573 13.06 -32.14 0.66
CA GLN A 573 14.01 -33.15 0.17
C GLN A 573 15.40 -32.99 0.80
N ARG A 574 15.89 -31.74 0.92
CA ARG A 574 17.17 -31.44 1.58
C ARG A 574 17.15 -31.87 3.04
N PHE A 575 16.06 -31.54 3.75
CA PHE A 575 15.83 -31.93 5.13
C PHE A 575 15.83 -33.46 5.29
N ALA A 576 15.04 -34.19 4.49
CA ALA A 576 15.00 -35.65 4.55
C ALA A 576 16.37 -36.30 4.32
N ARG A 577 17.17 -35.80 3.36
CA ARG A 577 18.54 -36.27 3.12
C ARG A 577 19.48 -35.95 4.29
N ALA A 578 19.33 -34.80 4.92
CA ALA A 578 20.11 -34.42 6.09
C ALA A 578 19.79 -35.33 7.29
N VAL A 579 18.52 -35.64 7.52
CA VAL A 579 18.07 -36.59 8.55
C VAL A 579 18.64 -37.99 8.30
N ASP A 580 18.55 -38.51 7.09
CA ASP A 580 19.07 -39.85 6.76
C ASP A 580 20.58 -39.96 6.98
N ARG A 581 21.33 -38.94 6.55
CA ARG A 581 22.78 -38.88 6.75
C ARG A 581 23.16 -38.74 8.23
N ALA A 582 22.44 -37.92 8.98
CA ALA A 582 22.67 -37.76 10.42
C ALA A 582 22.37 -39.05 11.19
N ALA A 583 21.33 -39.80 10.80
CA ALA A 583 21.05 -41.13 11.35
C ALA A 583 22.18 -42.14 11.09
N ALA A 584 22.96 -41.95 10.03
CA ALA A 584 24.19 -42.70 9.75
C ALA A 584 25.45 -42.13 10.47
N GLY A 585 25.27 -41.19 11.41
CA GLY A 585 26.33 -40.66 12.28
C GLY A 585 27.11 -39.48 11.69
N ASP A 586 26.53 -38.71 10.77
CA ASP A 586 27.18 -37.53 10.18
C ASP A 586 26.22 -36.35 9.99
N ALA A 587 26.41 -35.29 10.78
CA ALA A 587 25.57 -34.09 10.76
C ALA A 587 25.92 -33.09 9.63
N ALA A 588 26.84 -33.41 8.72
CA ALA A 588 27.25 -32.51 7.64
C ALA A 588 26.12 -32.08 6.69
N GLY A 589 25.01 -32.84 6.62
CA GLY A 589 23.82 -32.43 5.88
C GLY A 589 23.18 -31.14 6.43
N PHE A 590 23.12 -31.01 7.76
CA PHE A 590 22.62 -29.81 8.43
C PHE A 590 23.68 -28.70 8.45
N SER A 591 24.93 -29.06 8.72
CA SER A 591 26.03 -28.10 8.85
C SER A 591 26.33 -27.34 7.55
N ARG A 592 26.25 -27.99 6.38
CA ARG A 592 26.58 -27.35 5.09
C ARG A 592 25.72 -26.12 4.80
N TYR A 593 24.40 -26.25 4.92
CA TYR A 593 23.50 -25.11 4.69
C TYR A 593 23.81 -23.96 5.64
N VAL A 594 24.03 -24.28 6.92
CA VAL A 594 24.39 -23.28 7.93
C VAL A 594 25.74 -22.61 7.60
N GLN A 595 26.72 -23.37 7.13
CA GLN A 595 28.03 -22.85 6.73
C GLN A 595 27.93 -21.97 5.48
N ASP A 596 27.13 -22.34 4.49
CA ASP A 596 26.91 -21.56 3.27
C ASP A 596 26.28 -20.19 3.58
N VAL A 597 25.38 -20.13 4.58
CA VAL A 597 24.66 -18.90 4.97
C VAL A 597 25.43 -18.06 5.99
N THR A 598 26.13 -18.70 6.93
CA THR A 598 26.67 -18.04 8.14
C THR A 598 28.19 -18.09 8.25
N GLY A 599 28.87 -18.89 7.44
CA GLY A 599 30.29 -19.20 7.60
C GLY A 599 30.63 -20.08 8.82
N SER A 600 29.64 -20.42 9.65
CA SER A 600 29.80 -21.24 10.85
C SER A 600 29.25 -22.65 10.64
N PRO A 601 29.87 -23.70 11.20
CA PRO A 601 29.36 -25.06 11.06
C PRO A 601 28.06 -25.32 11.86
N LYS A 602 27.68 -24.42 12.79
CA LYS A 602 26.42 -24.42 13.52
C LYS A 602 25.87 -23.01 13.61
N VAL A 603 24.56 -22.88 13.80
CA VAL A 603 23.88 -21.57 13.78
C VAL A 603 24.41 -20.72 14.95
N PRO A 604 25.17 -19.64 14.69
CA PRO A 604 25.75 -18.82 15.74
C PRO A 604 24.74 -17.79 16.24
N ALA A 605 24.81 -17.45 17.52
CA ALA A 605 24.07 -16.31 18.07
C ALA A 605 24.72 -15.00 17.60
N PHE A 606 24.35 -14.54 16.42
CA PHE A 606 24.88 -13.32 15.80
C PHE A 606 24.86 -12.15 16.79
N VAL A 607 26.03 -11.58 17.07
CA VAL A 607 26.15 -10.48 18.04
C VAL A 607 25.37 -9.26 17.57
N GLY A 608 25.35 -8.94 16.27
CA GLY A 608 24.54 -7.82 15.75
C GLY A 608 23.03 -8.01 15.92
N MET A 609 22.55 -9.24 15.70
CA MET A 609 21.16 -9.58 15.94
C MET A 609 20.82 -9.52 17.43
N SER A 610 21.71 -10.01 18.30
CA SER A 610 21.57 -9.95 19.76
C SER A 610 21.53 -8.50 20.24
N ALA A 611 22.43 -7.65 19.73
CA ALA A 611 22.48 -6.23 20.05
C ALA A 611 21.15 -5.51 19.78
N THR A 612 20.44 -5.96 18.74
CA THR A 612 19.14 -5.43 18.36
C THR A 612 18.02 -6.04 19.19
N HIS A 613 17.83 -7.36 19.13
CA HIS A 613 16.71 -8.05 19.77
C HIS A 613 16.68 -7.91 21.29
N CYS A 614 17.85 -7.91 21.93
CA CYS A 614 17.93 -7.79 23.38
C CYS A 614 17.62 -6.36 23.83
N ALA A 615 18.07 -5.35 23.08
CA ALA A 615 17.72 -3.96 23.33
C ALA A 615 16.22 -3.67 23.04
N ASP A 616 15.59 -4.47 22.18
CA ASP A 616 14.14 -4.48 21.94
C ASP A 616 13.31 -5.32 22.94
N GLY A 617 13.96 -5.88 23.97
CA GLY A 617 13.27 -6.61 25.04
C GLY A 617 12.70 -7.96 24.61
N ARG A 618 13.35 -8.67 23.67
CA ARG A 618 12.94 -10.01 23.20
C ARG A 618 13.57 -11.18 23.97
N GLY A 619 14.29 -10.90 25.06
CA GLY A 619 14.90 -11.90 25.92
C GLY A 619 13.98 -12.41 27.03
N PHE A 620 14.53 -13.31 27.86
CA PHE A 620 13.91 -13.71 29.13
C PHE A 620 14.32 -12.76 30.26
N ALA A 621 13.41 -12.52 31.20
CA ALA A 621 13.69 -11.76 32.42
C ALA A 621 14.56 -12.57 33.40
N ASP A 622 14.30 -13.86 33.55
CA ASP A 622 15.01 -14.76 34.46
C ASP A 622 14.89 -16.24 34.06
N PHE A 623 15.58 -17.11 34.82
CA PHE A 623 15.54 -18.57 34.60
C PHE A 623 14.14 -19.16 34.79
N ALA A 624 13.33 -18.60 35.69
CA ALA A 624 11.98 -19.12 35.95
C ALA A 624 11.04 -18.84 34.77
N GLU A 625 11.15 -17.69 34.13
CA GLU A 625 10.46 -17.39 32.87
C GLU A 625 10.92 -18.30 31.75
N PHE A 626 12.24 -18.44 31.56
CA PHE A 626 12.80 -19.37 30.58
C PHE A 626 12.25 -20.79 30.78
N GLN A 627 12.26 -21.32 32.01
CA GLN A 627 11.78 -22.67 32.29
C GLN A 627 10.29 -22.82 31.97
N ARG A 628 9.44 -21.86 32.37
CA ARG A 628 8.00 -21.89 32.03
C ARG A 628 7.76 -21.89 30.53
N LEU A 629 8.52 -21.09 29.78
CA LEU A 629 8.38 -20.97 28.34
C LEU A 629 8.97 -22.18 27.59
N LYS A 630 10.04 -22.79 28.12
CA LYS A 630 10.55 -24.08 27.63
C LYS A 630 9.52 -25.20 27.77
N GLU A 631 8.86 -25.31 28.93
CA GLU A 631 7.78 -26.27 29.13
C GLU A 631 6.57 -26.01 28.21
N LEU A 632 6.31 -24.74 27.88
CA LEU A 632 5.26 -24.39 26.93
C LEU A 632 5.63 -24.83 25.51
N ASP A 633 6.85 -24.52 25.10
CA ASP A 633 7.39 -24.85 23.78
C ASP A 633 7.45 -26.37 23.55
N GLU A 634 7.87 -27.16 24.57
CA GLU A 634 7.83 -28.63 24.54
C GLU A 634 6.43 -29.21 24.37
N ARG A 635 5.40 -28.54 24.93
CA ARG A 635 4.00 -28.97 24.78
C ARG A 635 3.41 -28.61 23.41
N LEU A 636 3.81 -27.47 22.84
CA LEU A 636 3.23 -26.95 21.61
C LEU A 636 3.90 -27.50 20.36
N SER A 637 5.22 -27.71 20.40
CA SER A 637 5.97 -28.31 19.30
C SER A 637 6.95 -29.38 19.81
N PRO A 638 6.45 -30.55 20.24
CA PRO A 638 7.31 -31.61 20.77
C PRO A 638 8.39 -32.08 19.79
N ASN A 639 8.17 -31.98 18.48
CA ASN A 639 9.16 -32.40 17.49
C ASN A 639 10.25 -31.32 17.25
N PHE A 640 9.99 -30.06 17.57
CA PHE A 640 10.88 -28.93 17.30
C PHE A 640 11.15 -28.03 18.52
N ALA A 641 10.88 -28.54 19.72
CA ALA A 641 11.04 -27.81 20.96
C ALA A 641 12.46 -27.19 21.10
N GLY A 642 12.53 -25.95 21.56
CA GLY A 642 13.73 -25.13 21.68
C GLY A 642 13.94 -24.19 20.49
N ASN A 643 13.36 -24.48 19.32
CA ASN A 643 13.57 -23.65 18.13
C ASN A 643 13.04 -22.21 18.31
N SER A 644 11.93 -22.02 19.03
CA SER A 644 11.41 -20.68 19.32
C SER A 644 12.16 -19.99 20.45
N LEU A 645 12.87 -20.74 21.29
CA LEU A 645 13.70 -20.23 22.38
C LEU A 645 15.05 -19.68 21.90
N TRP A 646 15.52 -20.07 20.71
CA TRP A 646 16.87 -19.74 20.22
C TRP A 646 17.18 -18.23 20.26
N HIS A 647 16.25 -17.38 19.76
CA HIS A 647 16.47 -15.93 19.78
C HIS A 647 16.49 -15.35 21.20
N PRO A 648 15.48 -15.62 22.07
CA PRO A 648 15.53 -15.20 23.47
C PRO A 648 16.75 -15.72 24.26
N LEU A 649 17.21 -16.94 23.97
CA LEU A 649 18.40 -17.55 24.59
C LEU A 649 19.68 -16.75 24.30
N ALA A 650 19.77 -16.10 23.13
CA ALA A 650 20.89 -15.21 22.82
C ALA A 650 20.95 -13.96 23.71
N CYS A 651 19.83 -13.59 24.34
CA CYS A 651 19.72 -12.45 25.25
C CYS A 651 19.97 -12.78 26.71
N VAL A 652 20.15 -14.06 27.06
CA VAL A 652 20.53 -14.45 28.42
C VAL A 652 21.86 -13.78 28.76
N GLY A 653 21.92 -13.15 29.93
CA GLY A 653 23.10 -12.40 30.39
C GLY A 653 23.25 -10.98 29.81
N TRP A 654 22.25 -10.46 29.07
CA TRP A 654 22.29 -9.09 28.57
C TRP A 654 22.32 -8.06 29.71
N ARG A 655 23.35 -7.20 29.73
CA ARG A 655 23.58 -6.22 30.82
C ARG A 655 23.25 -4.78 30.44
N ASN A 656 23.00 -4.52 29.15
CA ASN A 656 22.62 -3.19 28.69
C ASN A 656 21.12 -2.95 28.94
N PRO A 657 20.69 -1.68 29.13
CA PRO A 657 19.28 -1.36 29.26
C PRO A 657 18.46 -1.79 28.04
N VAL A 658 17.26 -2.33 28.28
CA VAL A 658 16.24 -2.51 27.24
C VAL A 658 15.70 -1.13 26.87
N ARG A 659 15.94 -0.69 25.62
CA ARG A 659 15.58 0.65 25.14
C ARG A 659 14.23 0.68 24.44
N ASN A 660 13.77 -0.45 23.93
CA ASN A 660 12.54 -0.55 23.14
C ASN A 660 11.71 -1.78 23.53
N PRO A 661 11.16 -1.84 24.75
CA PRO A 661 10.34 -2.99 25.16
C PRO A 661 9.06 -3.10 24.30
N PRO A 662 8.50 -4.32 24.12
CA PRO A 662 7.18 -4.50 23.51
C PRO A 662 6.11 -3.69 24.25
N ALA A 663 5.24 -3.00 23.50
CA ALA A 663 4.16 -2.22 24.09
C ALA A 663 2.99 -2.07 23.10
N PRO A 664 1.76 -1.80 23.60
CA PRO A 664 0.60 -1.54 22.74
C PRO A 664 0.81 -0.36 21.78
N LEU A 665 0.15 -0.41 20.63
CA LEU A 665 0.06 0.72 19.69
C LEU A 665 -0.94 1.79 20.19
N PRO A 666 -0.71 3.09 19.93
CA PRO A 666 -1.67 4.15 20.18
C PRO A 666 -2.81 4.12 19.14
N ALA A 667 -3.68 3.11 19.23
CA ALA A 667 -4.65 2.74 18.20
C ALA A 667 -5.53 3.91 17.70
N ASP A 668 -6.00 4.76 18.61
CA ASP A 668 -6.89 5.89 18.28
C ASP A 668 -6.20 7.03 17.50
N GLN A 669 -4.86 7.03 17.44
CA GLN A 669 -4.06 8.05 16.75
C GLN A 669 -3.49 7.54 15.41
N LEU A 670 -3.68 6.26 15.09
CA LEU A 670 -3.10 5.65 13.90
C LEU A 670 -4.16 5.50 12.78
N PRO A 671 -3.74 5.63 11.51
CA PRO A 671 -4.59 5.18 10.41
C PRO A 671 -4.75 3.65 10.45
N PRO A 672 -5.80 3.09 9.81
CA PRO A 672 -5.89 1.66 9.57
C PRO A 672 -4.60 1.08 9.02
N LEU A 673 -4.18 -0.07 9.51
CA LEU A 673 -3.00 -0.82 9.08
C LEU A 673 -3.37 -1.93 8.09
N LEU A 674 -2.40 -2.37 7.28
CA LEU A 674 -2.52 -3.57 6.46
C LEU A 674 -1.43 -4.57 6.82
N GLY A 675 -1.83 -5.69 7.43
CA GLY A 675 -0.94 -6.83 7.66
C GLY A 675 -1.00 -7.83 6.51
N VAL A 676 0.13 -8.41 6.14
CA VAL A 676 0.23 -9.48 5.15
C VAL A 676 1.22 -10.52 5.65
N GLY A 677 0.90 -11.78 5.46
CA GLY A 677 1.85 -12.86 5.71
C GLY A 677 1.39 -14.17 5.11
N THR A 678 2.32 -15.10 5.05
CA THR A 678 2.16 -16.47 4.56
C THR A 678 1.53 -17.37 5.61
N LEU A 679 1.43 -18.68 5.32
CA LEU A 679 1.05 -19.66 6.33
C LEU A 679 1.97 -19.67 7.56
N VAL A 680 3.21 -19.19 7.45
CA VAL A 680 4.21 -19.30 8.52
C VAL A 680 4.47 -18.02 9.32
N ASP A 681 4.12 -16.85 8.78
CA ASP A 681 4.44 -15.56 9.39
C ASP A 681 3.26 -14.55 9.41
N PHE A 682 2.03 -15.01 9.16
CA PHE A 682 0.82 -14.18 9.19
C PHE A 682 0.42 -13.64 10.57
N ASP A 683 0.69 -14.38 11.65
CA ASP A 683 0.18 -14.02 12.98
C ASP A 683 0.73 -12.69 13.50
N GLY A 684 1.99 -12.36 13.19
CA GLY A 684 2.62 -11.12 13.62
C GLY A 684 1.98 -9.87 13.00
N PRO A 685 1.91 -9.76 11.65
CA PRO A 685 1.22 -8.68 10.97
C PRO A 685 -0.27 -8.61 11.32
N ALA A 686 -0.95 -9.76 11.45
CA ALA A 686 -2.36 -9.82 11.82
C ALA A 686 -2.61 -9.35 13.26
N SER A 687 -1.68 -9.60 14.19
CA SER A 687 -1.75 -9.07 15.55
C SER A 687 -1.69 -7.54 15.55
N ALA A 688 -0.72 -6.96 14.84
CA ALA A 688 -0.58 -5.52 14.71
C ALA A 688 -1.82 -4.88 14.05
N ALA A 689 -2.34 -5.47 12.98
CA ALA A 689 -3.57 -5.00 12.34
C ALA A 689 -4.77 -5.03 13.30
N ARG A 690 -4.97 -6.12 14.07
CA ARG A 690 -6.08 -6.21 15.03
C ARG A 690 -6.02 -5.16 16.14
N ALA A 691 -4.84 -4.64 16.45
CA ALA A 691 -4.67 -3.61 17.48
C ALA A 691 -5.20 -2.23 17.04
N VAL A 692 -5.43 -1.98 15.74
CA VAL A 692 -5.85 -0.66 15.22
C VAL A 692 -7.20 -0.78 14.48
N PRO A 693 -8.23 -0.01 14.88
CA PRO A 693 -9.55 -0.04 14.22
C PRO A 693 -9.51 0.21 12.71
N GLY A 694 -10.34 -0.51 11.96
CA GLY A 694 -10.46 -0.38 10.49
C GLY A 694 -9.33 -1.06 9.69
N SER A 695 -8.32 -1.60 10.37
CA SER A 695 -7.24 -2.38 9.76
C SER A 695 -7.73 -3.72 9.23
N ALA A 696 -6.94 -4.32 8.34
CA ALA A 696 -7.18 -5.67 7.85
C ALA A 696 -5.86 -6.44 7.72
N ALA A 697 -5.99 -7.76 7.54
CA ALA A 697 -4.86 -8.62 7.23
C ALA A 697 -5.19 -9.56 6.07
N VAL A 698 -4.23 -9.78 5.16
CA VAL A 698 -4.33 -10.72 4.04
C VAL A 698 -3.43 -11.91 4.31
N GLN A 699 -3.99 -13.12 4.26
CA GLN A 699 -3.21 -14.34 4.39
C GLN A 699 -2.91 -14.92 3.00
N PHE A 700 -1.62 -15.05 2.68
CA PHE A 700 -1.17 -15.81 1.52
C PHE A 700 -1.12 -17.31 1.87
N LYS A 701 -1.86 -18.13 1.13
CA LYS A 701 -2.02 -19.58 1.33
C LYS A 701 -0.87 -20.39 0.70
N GLY A 702 0.33 -19.83 0.73
CA GLY A 702 1.54 -20.49 0.29
C GLY A 702 2.69 -20.24 1.24
N PHE A 703 3.88 -20.62 0.79
CA PHE A 703 5.14 -20.42 1.51
C PHE A 703 5.89 -19.22 0.93
N GLY A 704 6.79 -18.65 1.73
CA GLY A 704 7.58 -17.49 1.36
C GLY A 704 7.78 -16.57 2.56
N HIS A 705 8.36 -15.41 2.29
CA HIS A 705 8.58 -14.36 3.28
C HIS A 705 8.81 -13.04 2.54
N ALA A 706 8.35 -11.92 3.10
CA ALA A 706 8.43 -10.59 2.47
C ALA A 706 7.82 -10.59 1.05
N LEU A 707 6.53 -10.92 0.96
CA LEU A 707 5.79 -11.15 -0.28
C LEU A 707 5.84 -9.99 -1.28
N TYR A 708 5.91 -8.74 -0.79
CA TYR A 708 6.10 -7.56 -1.63
C TYR A 708 7.46 -7.60 -2.35
N LEU A 709 8.53 -7.96 -1.63
CA LEU A 709 9.88 -8.03 -2.19
C LEU A 709 10.09 -9.27 -3.08
N THR A 710 9.32 -10.33 -2.88
CA THR A 710 9.36 -11.53 -3.73
C THR A 710 8.45 -11.45 -4.96
N GLY A 711 7.66 -10.38 -5.10
CA GLY A 711 6.90 -10.13 -6.33
C GLY A 711 5.53 -10.83 -6.39
N ASP A 712 4.92 -11.18 -5.25
CA ASP A 712 3.60 -11.80 -5.26
C ASP A 712 2.53 -10.78 -5.71
N ALA A 713 1.93 -11.05 -6.87
CA ALA A 713 1.06 -10.10 -7.55
C ALA A 713 -0.21 -9.77 -6.75
N CYS A 714 -0.79 -10.76 -6.06
CA CYS A 714 -2.02 -10.57 -5.29
C CYS A 714 -1.80 -9.67 -4.08
N THR A 715 -0.75 -9.95 -3.30
CA THR A 715 -0.41 -9.13 -2.13
C THR A 715 0.09 -7.75 -2.51
N ILE A 716 0.86 -7.60 -3.59
CA ILE A 716 1.27 -6.29 -4.13
C ILE A 716 0.05 -5.47 -4.55
N ALA A 717 -0.95 -6.06 -5.22
CA ALA A 717 -2.17 -5.33 -5.60
C ALA A 717 -2.90 -4.75 -4.37
N HIS A 718 -3.04 -5.55 -3.31
CA HIS A 718 -3.62 -5.09 -2.03
C HIS A 718 -2.76 -4.03 -1.35
N ALA A 719 -1.45 -4.22 -1.32
CA ALA A 719 -0.50 -3.26 -0.76
C ALA A 719 -0.58 -1.92 -1.49
N ASN A 720 -0.53 -1.92 -2.82
CA ASN A 720 -0.59 -0.72 -3.65
C ASN A 720 -1.91 0.03 -3.47
N ARG A 721 -3.04 -0.69 -3.46
CA ARG A 721 -4.36 -0.09 -3.20
C ARG A 721 -4.41 0.60 -1.84
N TYR A 722 -3.93 -0.08 -0.82
CA TYR A 722 -3.92 0.44 0.55
C TYR A 722 -2.96 1.62 0.69
N LEU A 723 -1.73 1.52 0.19
CA LEU A 723 -0.74 2.60 0.23
C LEU A 723 -1.24 3.82 -0.55
N ALA A 724 -1.81 3.65 -1.74
CA ALA A 724 -2.30 4.76 -2.54
C ALA A 724 -3.56 5.42 -1.95
N PHE A 725 -4.54 4.63 -1.49
CA PHE A 725 -5.90 5.13 -1.21
C PHE A 725 -6.36 4.95 0.24
N GLY A 726 -5.56 4.34 1.11
CA GLY A 726 -5.93 4.05 2.51
C GLY A 726 -7.04 3.01 2.65
N ARG A 727 -7.30 2.21 1.60
CA ARG A 727 -8.39 1.23 1.57
C ARG A 727 -7.88 -0.16 1.93
N THR A 728 -8.32 -0.67 3.07
CA THR A 728 -8.05 -2.03 3.51
C THR A 728 -8.98 -3.03 2.80
N PRO A 729 -8.52 -4.27 2.55
CA PRO A 729 -9.37 -5.33 2.02
C PRO A 729 -10.43 -5.78 3.04
N PRO A 730 -11.50 -6.48 2.59
CA PRO A 730 -12.46 -7.09 3.50
C PRO A 730 -11.80 -8.04 4.52
N PRO A 731 -12.36 -8.18 5.73
CA PRO A 731 -11.88 -9.18 6.69
C PRO A 731 -11.91 -10.60 6.12
N GLY A 732 -10.82 -11.35 6.30
CA GLY A 732 -10.69 -12.73 5.83
C GLY A 732 -10.24 -12.88 4.37
N THR A 733 -9.81 -11.79 3.71
CA THR A 733 -9.18 -11.89 2.38
C THR A 733 -7.95 -12.79 2.40
N THR A 734 -7.84 -13.66 1.39
CA THR A 734 -6.72 -14.55 1.17
C THR A 734 -6.15 -14.35 -0.24
N CYS A 735 -4.86 -14.63 -0.38
CA CYS A 735 -4.18 -14.75 -1.67
C CYS A 735 -3.72 -16.19 -1.84
N GLU A 736 -3.84 -16.74 -3.05
CA GLU A 736 -3.41 -18.10 -3.37
C GLU A 736 -2.08 -18.07 -4.14
N PRO A 737 -1.23 -19.10 -4.01
CA PRO A 737 -0.07 -19.23 -4.90
C PRO A 737 -0.54 -19.37 -6.36
N PRO A 738 0.28 -18.95 -7.34
CA PRO A 738 -0.04 -19.16 -8.76
C PRO A 738 -0.30 -20.64 -9.04
N GLU A 739 -1.34 -20.97 -9.79
CA GLU A 739 -1.55 -22.35 -10.26
C GLU A 739 -0.32 -22.78 -11.08
N SER A 740 0.28 -23.91 -10.72
CA SER A 740 1.37 -24.51 -11.49
C SER A 740 0.83 -24.96 -12.85
N THR A 741 1.18 -24.22 -13.91
CA THR A 741 0.87 -24.57 -15.30
C THR A 741 1.60 -25.80 -15.79
#